data_AF-A0A928GH66-F1
#
_entry.id   AF-A0A928GH66-F1
#
_cell.length_a   1.000
_cell.length_b   1.000
_cell.length_c   1.000
_cell.angle_alpha   90.00
_cell.angle_beta   90.00
_cell.angle_gamma   90.00
#
_symmetry.space_group_name_H-M   'P 1'
#
loop_
_entity.id
_entity.type
_entity.pdbx_description
1 polymer ?
#
loop_
_entity_poly.entity_id
_entity_poly.type
_entity_poly.pdbx_seq_one_letter_code
_entity_poly.pdbx_strand_id
1 'polypeptide(L)'
;MMKKNIIALILLALTINVSFTSCEDMLTGDMDRNVGIEEIAADTLYSYWGILKSLQSVAERYVILGECRGDLVDGSDMYVSDSISAILSFGMKGSVTDGSNRFLRISDFYHVINSCNAYIQQCDTAALTGLNRSVMKSEYAQVVTIRAWMYLQLVLTYGRVPYFEKPMLTTDEMKEFRNAPQYIDANTLAQSGVVQKVEEVLYVPYLYANDPSDVIPYPNYYMYGGAQGKGADANTIANATQCIFPQDVVLGDIYLLSAQGSGSEADYRRAAQHYYNFFNSDKGGTLRQNYYGMIRMLDADTKQYYLSIDAWVGMFYNNLNPTSQTQELVTIIPSSKSKLDGTVFRALNELFGFDQTLAVSGDSTGTGSVRLEPNFQHQLDASKAYLALNKAQNFEVYVGTDKRCYTFPGAGDARYRMATDNYTDYETGSADEVPFVVKQNPLGAFTTTYPVIYRKASIWLHFAEALNGAGFPGYAFAILRHGLVGSNGWLPVNEESYDYITFKYYDPTNAEEVNPNPSYASYVFFDPTTETEENKPVQYTDYMAFFNDMLHPGLELCTTKKDTMDFVAAHMSYESKTREFQAKNGVICKYISQRETEAAKSAPFLNFDTNYLKGEMSSYYYYYGTTEDHITSVENDPHNLDAFAMGIHARGCGFLKLEDEETSYNFVDQINKMRKKYEGATTDMTEEEIYNPANLRKVQEAMADLLLEELGLETAFEGNRFYDLLCYSRFMGANGVEKVAKRIALRNGLLNNPLYSHLCNQQNWYFPLDK
;
A
#
# COMPACT_ATOMS: atom_id res chain seq x y z
N MET A 1 21.29 -8.44 66.00
CA MET A 1 19.93 -8.01 65.58
C MET A 1 20.14 -6.86 64.61
N MET A 2 19.77 -6.87 63.33
CA MET A 2 18.53 -7.33 62.70
C MET A 2 18.86 -8.04 61.36
N LYS A 3 18.62 -9.35 61.29
CA LYS A 3 18.41 -10.09 60.03
C LYS A 3 16.91 -10.12 59.78
N LYS A 4 16.35 -9.08 59.18
CA LYS A 4 14.99 -9.08 58.61
C LYS A 4 15.02 -8.08 57.46
N ASN A 5 14.97 -8.56 56.22
CA ASN A 5 14.49 -7.85 55.00
C ASN A 5 14.99 -8.47 53.68
N ILE A 6 15.81 -9.53 53.69
CA ILE A 6 16.16 -10.24 52.44
C ILE A 6 14.96 -11.04 51.89
N ILE A 7 14.12 -11.60 52.77
CA ILE A 7 12.92 -12.35 52.36
C ILE A 7 11.85 -11.41 51.78
N ALA A 8 11.75 -10.15 52.23
CA ALA A 8 10.82 -9.16 51.68
C ALA A 8 11.24 -8.67 50.28
N LEU A 9 12.54 -8.57 50.00
CA LEU A 9 13.09 -8.22 48.68
C LEU A 9 12.96 -9.37 47.67
N ILE A 10 13.11 -10.62 48.12
CA ILE A 10 12.89 -11.81 47.28
C ILE A 10 11.38 -12.02 47.01
N LEU A 11 10.52 -11.75 47.99
CA LEU A 11 9.06 -11.74 47.78
C LEU A 11 8.63 -10.59 46.86
N LEU A 12 9.24 -9.40 46.95
CA LEU A 12 8.94 -8.29 46.05
C LEU A 12 9.37 -8.58 44.60
N ALA A 13 10.52 -9.23 44.41
CA ALA A 13 11.01 -9.68 43.10
C ALA A 13 10.19 -10.86 42.52
N LEU A 14 9.61 -11.72 43.37
CA LEU A 14 8.67 -12.77 42.96
C LEU A 14 7.25 -12.22 42.69
N THR A 15 6.84 -11.11 43.33
CA THR A 15 5.53 -10.50 43.09
C THR A 15 5.45 -9.62 41.84
N ILE A 16 6.59 -9.20 41.28
CA ILE A 16 6.61 -8.52 39.96
C ILE A 16 6.29 -9.52 38.82
N ASN A 17 6.32 -10.83 39.08
CA ASN A 17 5.94 -11.87 38.12
C ASN A 17 4.48 -12.37 38.22
N VAL A 18 3.63 -11.83 39.11
CA VAL A 18 2.25 -12.37 39.27
C VAL A 18 1.17 -11.28 39.43
N SER A 19 1.35 -10.13 38.77
CA SER A 19 0.22 -9.20 38.54
C SER A 19 -0.26 -9.31 37.09
N PHE A 20 -0.75 -10.49 36.72
CA PHE A 20 -1.30 -10.82 35.40
C PHE A 20 -2.70 -11.44 35.49
N THR A 21 -3.55 -11.01 36.44
CA THR A 21 -4.91 -11.59 36.55
C THR A 21 -5.86 -11.18 35.42
N SER A 22 -5.46 -10.30 34.49
CA SER A 22 -6.22 -10.01 33.26
C SER A 22 -5.65 -10.68 32.00
N CYS A 23 -4.57 -11.44 32.13
CA CYS A 23 -3.96 -12.20 31.04
C CYS A 23 -4.63 -13.55 30.79
N GLU A 24 -5.43 -14.07 31.73
CA GLU A 24 -6.12 -15.35 31.52
C GLU A 24 -7.05 -15.25 30.29
N ASP A 25 -8.03 -14.34 30.24
CA ASP A 25 -9.04 -14.36 29.16
C ASP A 25 -8.51 -14.02 27.75
N MET A 26 -7.41 -13.28 27.63
CA MET A 26 -6.76 -13.00 26.33
C MET A 26 -5.95 -14.21 25.82
N LEU A 27 -5.65 -15.18 26.69
CA LEU A 27 -4.65 -16.23 26.46
C LEU A 27 -5.13 -17.65 26.84
N THR A 28 -6.37 -17.83 27.33
CA THR A 28 -6.95 -19.12 27.76
C THR A 28 -7.74 -19.84 26.68
N GLY A 29 -7.92 -19.24 25.50
CA GLY A 29 -8.56 -19.89 24.36
C GLY A 29 -7.69 -20.99 23.75
N ASP A 30 -7.70 -22.18 24.36
CA ASP A 30 -7.24 -23.48 23.85
C ASP A 30 -5.78 -23.56 23.31
N MET A 31 -4.78 -23.42 24.21
CA MET A 31 -3.47 -24.07 23.98
C MET A 31 -3.59 -25.62 23.97
N ASP A 32 -4.67 -26.17 24.53
CA ASP A 32 -4.93 -27.61 24.64
C ASP A 32 -5.20 -28.34 23.31
N ARG A 33 -5.37 -27.61 22.19
CA ARG A 33 -5.71 -28.22 20.89
C ARG A 33 -4.53 -28.54 19.99
N ASN A 34 -3.32 -28.06 20.30
CA ASN A 34 -2.10 -28.48 19.62
C ASN A 34 -1.36 -29.52 20.46
N VAL A 35 -1.71 -30.78 20.23
CA VAL A 35 -1.17 -31.97 20.89
C VAL A 35 0.37 -31.95 20.91
N GLY A 36 0.95 -31.75 22.11
CA GLY A 36 2.23 -32.33 22.51
C GLY A 36 3.50 -31.46 22.43
N ILE A 37 3.49 -30.22 22.95
CA ILE A 37 4.74 -29.49 23.25
C ILE A 37 4.64 -28.84 24.64
N GLU A 38 5.71 -29.00 25.42
CA GLU A 38 5.91 -28.65 26.83
C GLU A 38 5.72 -27.14 27.17
N GLU A 39 5.61 -26.84 28.49
CA GLU A 39 5.53 -25.51 29.13
C GLU A 39 6.37 -24.40 28.45
N ILE A 40 7.55 -24.74 27.93
CA ILE A 40 8.48 -23.80 27.27
C ILE A 40 7.90 -23.17 26.00
N ALA A 41 7.11 -23.92 25.21
CA ALA A 41 6.47 -23.38 24.01
C ALA A 41 5.30 -22.44 24.34
N ALA A 42 4.58 -22.71 25.43
CA ALA A 42 3.55 -21.81 25.95
C ALA A 42 4.19 -20.47 26.39
N ASP A 43 5.23 -20.52 27.23
CA ASP A 43 5.94 -19.33 27.71
C ASP A 43 6.54 -18.47 26.57
N THR A 44 7.03 -19.13 25.51
CA THR A 44 7.53 -18.45 24.31
C THR A 44 6.40 -17.74 23.56
N LEU A 45 5.24 -18.39 23.40
CA LEU A 45 4.07 -17.77 22.76
C LEU A 45 3.55 -16.56 23.57
N TYR A 46 3.48 -16.67 24.89
CA TYR A 46 3.15 -15.55 25.78
C TYR A 46 4.08 -14.36 25.59
N SER A 47 5.38 -14.63 25.41
CA SER A 47 6.39 -13.60 25.15
C SER A 47 6.18 -12.89 23.81
N TYR A 48 5.77 -13.62 22.75
CA TYR A 48 5.39 -13.02 21.47
C TYR A 48 4.20 -12.06 21.61
N TRP A 49 3.13 -12.48 22.29
CA TRP A 49 1.97 -11.62 22.55
C TRP A 49 2.32 -10.41 23.42
N GLY A 50 3.26 -10.57 24.36
CA GLY A 50 3.82 -9.46 25.15
C GLY A 50 4.51 -8.39 24.30
N ILE A 51 5.19 -8.80 23.22
CA ILE A 51 5.79 -7.87 22.23
C ILE A 51 4.69 -7.11 21.49
N LEU A 52 3.65 -7.81 20.99
CA LEU A 52 2.53 -7.17 20.30
C LEU A 52 1.78 -6.17 21.20
N LYS A 53 1.61 -6.50 22.48
CA LYS A 53 1.05 -5.56 23.46
C LYS A 53 1.97 -4.34 23.67
N SER A 54 3.28 -4.55 23.72
CA SER A 54 4.25 -3.46 23.87
C SER A 54 4.23 -2.48 22.70
N LEU A 55 3.91 -2.94 21.47
CA LEU A 55 3.73 -2.08 20.30
C LEU A 55 2.61 -1.05 20.48
N GLN A 56 1.58 -1.33 21.28
CA GLN A 56 0.51 -0.37 21.55
C GLN A 56 1.04 0.94 22.17
N SER A 57 2.18 0.91 22.87
CA SER A 57 2.79 2.10 23.49
C SER A 57 3.36 3.10 22.47
N VAL A 58 3.62 2.67 21.23
CA VAL A 58 4.21 3.49 20.17
C VAL A 58 3.23 3.78 19.02
N ALA A 59 2.06 3.12 19.00
CA ALA A 59 1.10 3.18 17.90
C ALA A 59 0.58 4.60 17.59
N GLU A 60 0.06 5.33 18.60
CA GLU A 60 -0.42 6.70 18.39
C GLU A 60 0.72 7.67 18.04
N ARG A 61 1.93 7.39 18.54
CA ARG A 61 3.11 8.23 18.26
C ARG A 61 3.55 8.14 16.82
N TYR A 62 3.49 6.94 16.23
CA TYR A 62 3.76 6.76 14.82
C TYR A 62 2.90 7.71 13.97
N VAL A 63 1.59 7.75 14.21
CA VAL A 63 0.68 8.64 13.47
C VAL A 63 0.95 10.11 13.78
N ILE A 64 1.01 10.48 15.05
CA ILE A 64 1.14 11.88 15.45
C ILE A 64 2.47 12.47 14.97
N LEU A 65 3.58 11.75 15.15
CA LEU A 65 4.89 12.23 14.71
C LEU A 65 5.00 12.24 13.18
N GLY A 66 4.38 11.28 12.50
CA GLY A 66 4.36 11.22 11.04
C GLY A 66 3.54 12.31 10.37
N GLU A 67 2.40 12.69 10.95
CA GLU A 67 1.50 13.69 10.37
C GLU A 67 1.85 15.12 10.82
N CYS A 68 2.14 15.35 12.10
CA CYS A 68 2.45 16.70 12.60
C CYS A 68 3.76 17.27 12.04
N ARG A 69 4.68 16.42 11.60
CA ARG A 69 5.90 16.85 10.90
C ARG A 69 5.71 16.97 9.39
N GLY A 70 4.57 16.52 8.86
CA GLY A 70 4.22 16.61 7.46
C GLY A 70 3.66 17.97 7.04
N ASP A 71 3.25 18.05 5.79
CA ASP A 71 2.61 19.21 5.15
C ASP A 71 1.08 19.12 5.11
N LEU A 72 0.48 17.99 5.55
CA LEU A 72 -0.97 17.73 5.39
C LEU A 72 -1.81 18.12 6.61
N VAL A 73 -1.21 18.22 7.80
CA VAL A 73 -1.87 18.65 9.04
C VAL A 73 -1.40 20.04 9.43
N ASP A 74 -2.30 20.88 9.92
CA ASP A 74 -1.98 22.16 10.55
C ASP A 74 -2.72 22.34 11.88
N GLY A 75 -2.21 23.24 12.73
CA GLY A 75 -2.89 23.66 13.96
C GLY A 75 -2.81 25.16 14.20
N SER A 76 -2.43 25.95 13.19
CA SER A 76 -2.07 27.35 13.44
C SER A 76 -3.25 28.30 13.65
N ASP A 77 -4.45 27.90 13.22
CA ASP A 77 -5.70 28.63 13.43
C ASP A 77 -6.43 28.18 14.74
N MET A 78 -5.75 27.41 15.61
CA MET A 78 -6.37 26.69 16.74
C MET A 78 -5.63 26.88 18.07
N TYR A 79 -6.26 26.47 19.18
CA TYR A 79 -5.61 26.39 20.49
C TYR A 79 -4.76 25.12 20.62
N VAL A 80 -3.50 25.21 20.24
CA VAL A 80 -2.57 24.07 20.29
C VAL A 80 -1.79 24.02 21.59
N SER A 81 -1.72 22.85 22.22
CA SER A 81 -0.88 22.62 23.40
C SER A 81 0.61 22.81 23.09
N ASP A 82 1.40 23.24 24.09
CA ASP A 82 2.85 23.44 23.92
C ASP A 82 3.57 22.20 23.38
N SER A 83 3.11 21.00 23.77
CA SER A 83 3.67 19.72 23.30
C SER A 83 3.49 19.53 21.79
N ILE A 84 2.28 19.76 21.28
CA ILE A 84 1.97 19.62 19.85
C ILE A 84 2.59 20.78 19.07
N SER A 85 2.56 22.00 19.61
CA SER A 85 3.21 23.17 19.03
C SER A 85 4.72 22.97 18.85
N ALA A 86 5.40 22.34 19.82
CA ALA A 86 6.81 21.99 19.72
C ALA A 86 7.09 21.00 18.57
N ILE A 87 6.23 19.98 18.40
CA ILE A 87 6.36 18.99 17.32
C ILE A 87 6.09 19.64 15.94
N LEU A 88 4.97 20.36 15.80
CA LEU A 88 4.57 21.08 14.58
C LEU A 88 5.60 22.11 14.12
N SER A 89 6.39 22.65 15.04
CA SER A 89 7.39 23.70 14.78
C SER A 89 8.83 23.19 14.82
N PHE A 90 9.04 21.88 14.89
CA PHE A 90 10.38 21.28 14.92
C PHE A 90 11.27 21.90 16.01
N GLY A 91 10.71 22.07 17.21
CA GLY A 91 11.40 22.61 18.38
C GLY A 91 11.55 24.13 18.43
N MET A 92 11.03 24.88 17.43
CA MET A 92 11.09 26.36 17.48
C MET A 92 10.19 26.95 18.57
N LYS A 93 9.08 26.26 18.91
CA LYS A 93 8.09 26.70 19.91
C LYS A 93 7.93 25.70 21.07
N GLY A 94 9.04 25.16 21.59
CA GLY A 94 9.03 24.30 22.77
C GLY A 94 10.09 23.20 22.71
N SER A 95 10.25 22.45 23.79
CA SER A 95 11.26 21.38 23.85
C SER A 95 10.82 20.13 23.10
N VAL A 96 11.72 19.62 22.26
CA VAL A 96 11.60 18.32 21.57
C VAL A 96 12.62 17.29 22.06
N THR A 97 13.17 17.48 23.27
CA THR A 97 14.06 16.51 23.91
C THR A 97 13.30 15.28 24.40
N ASP A 98 14.02 14.19 24.66
CA ASP A 98 13.41 12.96 25.17
C ASP A 98 12.71 13.22 26.52
N GLY A 99 11.50 12.68 26.66
CA GLY A 99 10.65 12.85 27.83
C GLY A 99 10.01 14.24 27.98
N SER A 100 10.26 15.20 27.08
CA SER A 100 9.69 16.55 27.18
C SER A 100 8.15 16.56 27.11
N ASN A 101 7.58 15.58 26.42
CA ASN A 101 6.14 15.33 26.37
C ASN A 101 5.84 13.83 26.18
N ARG A 102 4.55 13.46 26.26
CA ARG A 102 4.12 12.05 26.19
C ARG A 102 4.35 11.36 24.84
N PHE A 103 4.56 12.13 23.77
CA PHE A 103 4.78 11.63 22.42
C PHE A 103 6.27 11.43 22.09
N LEU A 104 7.14 12.12 22.83
CA LEU A 104 8.60 12.03 22.69
C LEU A 104 9.17 11.20 23.83
N ARG A 105 9.04 9.88 23.75
CA ARG A 105 9.68 8.94 24.69
C ARG A 105 10.35 7.81 23.95
N ILE A 106 11.66 7.92 23.79
CA ILE A 106 12.45 6.91 23.08
C ILE A 106 12.52 5.59 23.85
N SER A 107 12.38 5.65 25.18
CA SER A 107 12.39 4.46 26.05
C SER A 107 11.40 3.39 25.64
N ASP A 108 10.23 3.80 25.12
CA ASP A 108 9.16 2.86 24.78
C ASP A 108 9.48 2.10 23.49
N PHE A 109 10.18 2.74 22.54
CA PHE A 109 10.70 2.07 21.35
C PHE A 109 11.75 1.03 21.73
N TYR A 110 12.68 1.40 22.61
CA TYR A 110 13.72 0.48 23.08
C TYR A 110 13.20 -0.62 24.00
N HIS A 111 12.10 -0.40 24.70
CA HIS A 111 11.40 -1.45 25.44
C HIS A 111 10.93 -2.56 24.48
N VAL A 112 10.28 -2.21 23.37
CA VAL A 112 9.88 -3.19 22.34
C VAL A 112 11.11 -3.92 21.77
N ILE A 113 12.16 -3.19 21.40
CA ILE A 113 13.40 -3.78 20.87
C ILE A 113 14.02 -4.75 21.86
N ASN A 114 14.08 -4.39 23.14
CA ASN A 114 14.64 -5.24 24.17
C ASN A 114 13.81 -6.52 24.38
N SER A 115 12.47 -6.40 24.34
CA SER A 115 11.57 -7.54 24.36
C SER A 115 11.78 -8.47 23.15
N CYS A 116 11.97 -7.91 21.95
CA CYS A 116 12.34 -8.69 20.77
C CYS A 116 13.69 -9.40 20.96
N ASN A 117 14.70 -8.72 21.47
CA ASN A 117 16.02 -9.31 21.72
C ASN A 117 15.95 -10.46 22.74
N ALA A 118 15.16 -10.30 23.80
CA ALA A 118 14.96 -11.32 24.82
C ALA A 118 14.28 -12.55 24.22
N TYR A 119 13.23 -12.35 23.42
CA TYR A 119 12.57 -13.42 22.69
C TYR A 119 13.52 -14.15 21.74
N ILE A 120 14.26 -13.41 20.91
CA ILE A 120 15.20 -13.97 19.93
C ILE A 120 16.28 -14.83 20.62
N GLN A 121 16.74 -14.43 21.81
CA GLN A 121 17.74 -15.19 22.57
C GLN A 121 17.17 -16.48 23.16
N GLN A 122 15.91 -16.48 23.59
CA GLN A 122 15.27 -17.59 24.30
C GLN A 122 14.55 -18.58 23.37
N CYS A 123 14.11 -18.12 22.20
CA CYS A 123 13.31 -18.89 21.27
C CYS A 123 14.11 -20.05 20.66
N ASP A 124 13.67 -21.29 20.94
CA ASP A 124 14.20 -22.49 20.29
C ASP A 124 13.51 -22.75 18.94
N THR A 125 14.16 -22.37 17.85
CA THR A 125 13.66 -22.60 16.48
C THR A 125 13.81 -24.04 16.01
N ALA A 126 14.55 -24.88 16.73
CA ALA A 126 14.73 -26.31 16.45
C ALA A 126 13.67 -27.19 17.14
N ALA A 127 12.87 -26.63 18.05
CA ALA A 127 11.76 -27.34 18.68
C ALA A 127 10.73 -27.78 17.61
N LEU A 128 10.36 -29.07 17.64
CA LEU A 128 9.46 -29.70 16.68
C LEU A 128 8.16 -30.13 17.36
N THR A 129 7.03 -29.97 16.67
CA THR A 129 5.76 -30.63 17.00
C THR A 129 5.87 -32.15 16.88
N GLY A 130 4.92 -32.90 17.45
CA GLY A 130 4.78 -34.34 17.23
C GLY A 130 4.57 -34.76 15.75
N LEU A 131 4.39 -33.79 14.85
CA LEU A 131 4.32 -33.94 13.39
C LEU A 131 5.62 -33.50 12.68
N ASN A 132 6.72 -33.34 13.42
CA ASN A 132 8.05 -32.96 12.92
C ASN A 132 8.09 -31.58 12.21
N ARG A 133 7.21 -30.65 12.59
CA ARG A 133 7.21 -29.24 12.11
C ARG A 133 7.80 -28.32 13.17
N SER A 134 8.67 -27.39 12.76
CA SER A 134 9.21 -26.38 13.67
C SER A 134 8.11 -25.45 14.18
N VAL A 135 8.11 -25.21 15.50
CA VAL A 135 6.96 -24.61 16.21
C VAL A 135 7.01 -23.08 16.20
N MET A 136 8.21 -22.49 16.19
CA MET A 136 8.41 -21.07 16.48
C MET A 136 9.12 -20.29 15.37
N LYS A 137 9.38 -20.91 14.21
CA LYS A 137 10.06 -20.22 13.08
C LYS A 137 9.26 -19.02 12.57
N SER A 138 7.93 -19.13 12.50
CA SER A 138 7.02 -18.07 12.07
C SER A 138 7.05 -16.86 13.00
N GLU A 139 7.00 -17.12 14.31
CA GLU A 139 6.99 -16.11 15.37
C GLU A 139 8.36 -15.47 15.49
N TYR A 140 9.44 -16.26 15.44
CA TYR A 140 10.81 -15.76 15.38
C TYR A 140 11.00 -14.80 14.21
N ALA A 141 10.59 -15.18 13.00
CA ALA A 141 10.66 -14.31 11.82
C ALA A 141 9.88 -13.01 12.01
N GLN A 142 8.69 -13.07 12.62
CA GLN A 142 7.91 -11.87 12.95
C GLN A 142 8.61 -10.99 13.99
N VAL A 143 9.16 -11.55 15.06
CA VAL A 143 9.86 -10.77 16.10
C VAL A 143 11.10 -10.07 15.54
N VAL A 144 11.85 -10.75 14.68
CA VAL A 144 13.00 -10.15 13.97
C VAL A 144 12.54 -8.98 13.09
N THR A 145 11.40 -9.14 12.40
CA THR A 145 10.82 -8.11 11.52
C THR A 145 10.28 -6.92 12.29
N ILE A 146 9.60 -7.16 13.42
CA ILE A 146 9.16 -6.10 14.34
C ILE A 146 10.38 -5.31 14.84
N ARG A 147 11.45 -5.99 15.26
CA ARG A 147 12.70 -5.33 15.69
C ARG A 147 13.29 -4.45 14.59
N ALA A 148 13.35 -4.95 13.36
CA ALA A 148 13.81 -4.19 12.20
C ALA A 148 12.95 -2.94 11.94
N TRP A 149 11.63 -3.10 11.93
CA TRP A 149 10.69 -1.99 11.77
C TRP A 149 10.83 -0.95 12.88
N MET A 150 11.01 -1.37 14.14
CA MET A 150 11.25 -0.45 15.25
C MET A 150 12.53 0.39 15.07
N TYR A 151 13.61 -0.21 14.60
CA TYR A 151 14.84 0.53 14.27
C TYR A 151 14.64 1.48 13.09
N LEU A 152 13.88 1.08 12.06
CA LEU A 152 13.50 1.97 10.96
C LEU A 152 12.76 3.21 11.49
N GLN A 153 11.74 3.03 12.33
CA GLN A 153 10.99 4.15 12.93
C GLN A 153 11.88 5.08 13.76
N LEU A 154 12.78 4.51 14.56
CA LEU A 154 13.75 5.27 15.37
C LEU A 154 14.69 6.12 14.50
N VAL A 155 15.24 5.53 13.44
CA VAL A 155 16.19 6.18 12.54
C VAL A 155 15.51 7.26 11.69
N LEU A 156 14.23 7.10 11.32
CA LEU A 156 13.43 8.13 10.67
C LEU A 156 13.12 9.30 11.63
N THR A 157 12.96 8.99 12.91
CA THR A 157 12.58 9.98 13.93
C THR A 157 13.78 10.80 14.43
N TYR A 158 14.90 10.13 14.75
CA TYR A 158 16.07 10.70 15.43
C TYR A 158 17.33 10.75 14.54
N GLY A 159 17.29 10.20 13.33
CA GLY A 159 18.38 10.25 12.33
C GLY A 159 19.52 9.26 12.61
N ARG A 160 20.02 9.24 13.86
CA ARG A 160 21.07 8.34 14.34
C ARG A 160 20.66 7.80 15.70
N VAL A 161 20.69 6.49 15.89
CA VAL A 161 20.29 5.85 17.14
C VAL A 161 21.26 4.75 17.56
N PRO A 162 21.45 4.49 18.86
CA PRO A 162 22.18 3.31 19.31
C PRO A 162 21.54 2.00 18.82
N TYR A 163 22.36 1.05 18.39
CA TYR A 163 21.94 -0.27 17.94
C TYR A 163 22.47 -1.39 18.84
N PHE A 164 21.59 -2.33 19.18
CA PHE A 164 21.94 -3.52 19.95
C PHE A 164 21.04 -4.72 19.62
N GLU A 165 21.67 -5.89 19.64
CA GLU A 165 21.03 -7.18 19.33
C GLU A 165 20.83 -8.05 20.57
N LYS A 166 21.62 -7.82 21.62
CA LYS A 166 21.56 -8.57 22.87
C LYS A 166 20.53 -7.94 23.81
N PRO A 167 19.73 -8.73 24.53
CA PRO A 167 18.82 -8.18 25.52
C PRO A 167 19.60 -7.61 26.69
N MET A 168 19.10 -6.50 27.23
CA MET A 168 19.50 -5.90 28.48
C MET A 168 18.48 -6.32 29.54
N LEU A 169 18.89 -7.19 30.47
CA LEU A 169 17.99 -7.79 31.45
C LEU A 169 18.10 -7.14 32.82
N THR A 170 19.17 -6.39 33.06
CA THR A 170 19.45 -5.75 34.34
C THR A 170 19.46 -4.23 34.25
N THR A 171 19.15 -3.56 35.36
CA THR A 171 19.24 -2.10 35.47
C THR A 171 20.67 -1.59 35.29
N ASP A 172 21.68 -2.40 35.64
CA ASP A 172 23.08 -2.02 35.50
C ASP A 172 23.53 -2.06 34.04
N GLU A 173 23.16 -3.09 33.27
CA GLU A 173 23.38 -3.12 31.81
C GLU A 173 22.71 -1.93 31.11
N MET A 174 21.48 -1.57 31.51
CA MET A 174 20.77 -0.40 30.97
C MET A 174 21.47 0.93 31.33
N LYS A 175 22.04 1.04 32.53
CA LYS A 175 22.81 2.24 32.95
C LYS A 175 24.16 2.32 32.26
N GLU A 176 24.85 1.19 32.09
CA GLU A 176 26.10 1.13 31.31
C GLU A 176 25.84 1.57 29.88
N PHE A 177 24.76 1.09 29.26
CA PHE A 177 24.34 1.53 27.93
C PHE A 177 24.06 3.05 27.87
N ARG A 178 23.31 3.58 28.84
CA ARG A 178 23.03 5.04 28.91
C ARG A 178 24.31 5.87 29.03
N ASN A 179 25.32 5.36 29.72
CA ASN A 179 26.49 6.15 30.13
C ASN A 179 27.77 5.82 29.33
N ALA A 180 27.71 5.09 28.22
CA ALA A 180 28.90 4.65 27.49
C ALA A 180 29.07 5.32 26.11
N PRO A 181 29.81 6.44 26.02
CA PRO A 181 30.11 7.15 24.76
C PRO A 181 30.74 6.25 23.68
N GLN A 182 31.53 5.26 24.08
CA GLN A 182 32.18 4.29 23.19
C GLN A 182 31.19 3.36 22.43
N TYR A 183 29.97 3.18 22.95
CA TYR A 183 28.92 2.40 22.27
C TYR A 183 28.09 3.26 21.31
N ILE A 184 28.04 4.58 21.54
CA ILE A 184 27.28 5.50 20.71
C ILE A 184 27.94 5.66 19.34
N ASP A 185 29.28 5.74 19.23
CA ASP A 185 29.97 5.90 17.94
C ASP A 185 30.30 4.58 17.21
N ALA A 186 30.62 3.50 17.93
CA ALA A 186 30.92 2.20 17.31
C ALA A 186 29.66 1.40 16.92
N ASN A 187 28.54 1.63 17.61
CA ASN A 187 27.26 0.96 17.36
C ASN A 187 26.13 1.94 17.01
N THR A 188 26.44 3.13 16.48
CA THR A 188 25.37 3.96 15.90
C THR A 188 24.76 3.24 14.70
N LEU A 189 23.44 3.26 14.61
CA LEU A 189 22.71 3.03 13.39
C LEU A 189 22.26 4.38 12.85
N ALA A 190 22.78 4.74 11.68
CA ALA A 190 22.28 5.85 10.88
C ALA A 190 21.46 5.30 9.71
N GLN A 191 20.68 6.16 9.06
CA GLN A 191 19.90 5.82 7.85
C GLN A 191 20.73 5.04 6.80
N SER A 192 21.98 5.42 6.57
CA SER A 192 22.88 4.76 5.60
C SER A 192 23.39 3.37 6.02
N GLY A 193 23.27 3.00 7.30
CA GLY A 193 23.71 1.70 7.82
C GLY A 193 22.57 0.73 8.10
N VAL A 194 21.30 1.14 7.88
CA VAL A 194 20.12 0.33 8.20
C VAL A 194 20.13 -0.94 7.37
N VAL A 195 20.37 -0.85 6.06
CA VAL A 195 20.46 -2.01 5.19
C VAL A 195 21.49 -3.01 5.71
N GLN A 196 22.74 -2.61 5.95
CA GLN A 196 23.78 -3.55 6.38
C GLN A 196 23.42 -4.29 7.68
N LYS A 197 22.98 -3.55 8.71
CA LYS A 197 22.67 -4.14 10.03
C LYS A 197 21.33 -4.90 10.07
N VAL A 198 20.41 -4.57 9.18
CA VAL A 198 19.08 -5.19 9.15
C VAL A 198 19.02 -6.34 8.16
N GLU A 199 19.75 -6.29 7.04
CA GLU A 199 19.99 -7.45 6.17
C GLU A 199 20.65 -8.58 6.97
N GLU A 200 21.74 -8.32 7.71
CA GLU A 200 22.42 -9.35 8.53
C GLU A 200 21.47 -10.07 9.51
N VAL A 201 20.42 -9.38 9.95
CA VAL A 201 19.42 -9.87 10.91
C VAL A 201 18.19 -10.51 10.24
N LEU A 202 17.68 -9.94 9.14
CA LEU A 202 16.49 -10.42 8.41
C LEU A 202 16.81 -11.50 7.38
N TYR A 203 18.06 -11.66 6.95
CA TYR A 203 18.45 -12.73 6.04
C TYR A 203 18.44 -14.11 6.70
N VAL A 204 18.56 -14.18 8.03
CA VAL A 204 18.51 -15.46 8.78
C VAL A 204 17.13 -16.14 8.68
N PRO A 205 15.99 -15.42 8.72
CA PRO A 205 14.69 -15.96 8.30
C PRO A 205 14.56 -16.36 6.81
N TYR A 206 15.23 -15.67 5.88
CA TYR A 206 15.19 -15.99 4.44
C TYR A 206 16.02 -17.24 4.06
N LEU A 207 17.01 -17.62 4.89
CA LEU A 207 17.96 -18.69 4.60
C LEU A 207 17.41 -20.13 4.69
N TYR A 208 16.13 -20.33 5.02
CA TYR A 208 15.54 -21.67 4.96
C TYR A 208 14.88 -22.01 3.63
N ALA A 209 14.70 -21.08 2.69
CA ALA A 209 14.10 -21.37 1.40
C ALA A 209 15.13 -21.35 0.26
N ASN A 210 15.92 -22.42 0.15
CA ASN A 210 16.54 -22.77 -1.16
C ASN A 210 15.48 -23.31 -2.14
N ASP A 211 14.26 -23.57 -1.65
CA ASP A 211 13.10 -24.03 -2.37
C ASP A 211 11.92 -23.05 -2.12
N PRO A 212 11.22 -22.56 -3.15
CA PRO A 212 9.99 -21.76 -3.00
C PRO A 212 8.90 -22.38 -2.11
N SER A 213 8.96 -23.69 -1.85
CA SER A 213 8.06 -24.40 -0.93
C SER A 213 8.43 -24.29 0.55
N ASP A 214 9.59 -23.71 0.89
CA ASP A 214 10.11 -23.54 2.26
C ASP A 214 9.90 -22.12 2.84
N VAL A 215 9.03 -21.31 2.23
CA VAL A 215 8.67 -19.98 2.75
C VAL A 215 8.07 -20.12 4.16
N ILE A 216 8.65 -19.43 5.13
CA ILE A 216 8.15 -19.41 6.50
C ILE A 216 6.76 -18.75 6.49
N PRO A 217 5.67 -19.46 6.82
CA PRO A 217 4.35 -18.87 6.86
C PRO A 217 4.24 -17.82 7.97
N TYR A 218 3.30 -16.89 7.83
CA TYR A 218 2.97 -15.98 8.92
C TYR A 218 2.28 -16.72 10.08
N PRO A 219 2.50 -16.30 11.34
CA PRO A 219 1.70 -16.80 12.46
C PRO A 219 0.20 -16.60 12.18
N ASN A 220 -0.59 -17.65 12.39
CA ASN A 220 -2.03 -17.60 12.17
C ASN A 220 -2.80 -18.06 13.41
N TYR A 221 -3.22 -17.07 14.20
CA TYR A 221 -4.00 -17.26 15.43
C TYR A 221 -5.49 -16.93 15.28
N TYR A 222 -5.94 -16.69 14.04
CA TYR A 222 -7.27 -16.20 13.68
C TYR A 222 -7.66 -14.83 14.28
N MET A 223 -7.72 -14.69 15.60
CA MET A 223 -8.30 -13.53 16.29
C MET A 223 -7.36 -12.97 17.37
N TYR A 224 -7.28 -11.64 17.47
CA TYR A 224 -6.63 -10.92 18.55
C TYR A 224 -7.67 -10.54 19.61
N GLY A 225 -7.47 -10.95 20.86
CA GLY A 225 -8.35 -10.62 21.99
C GLY A 225 -9.66 -11.41 22.10
N GLY A 226 -9.87 -12.47 21.30
CA GLY A 226 -11.03 -13.37 21.37
C GLY A 226 -10.64 -14.83 21.57
N ALA A 227 -11.60 -15.72 21.87
CA ALA A 227 -11.32 -17.14 22.07
C ALA A 227 -10.84 -17.82 20.77
N GLN A 228 -9.64 -18.42 20.77
CA GLN A 228 -9.11 -19.06 19.55
C GLN A 228 -9.99 -20.22 19.06
N GLY A 229 -10.07 -20.38 17.74
CA GLY A 229 -10.79 -21.49 17.11
C GLY A 229 -12.32 -21.35 17.11
N LYS A 230 -12.86 -20.22 17.57
CA LYS A 230 -14.25 -19.81 17.36
C LYS A 230 -14.22 -18.51 16.55
N GLY A 231 -15.17 -18.33 15.62
CA GLY A 231 -15.27 -17.08 14.86
C GLY A 231 -15.47 -15.86 15.78
N ALA A 232 -15.44 -14.65 15.19
CA ALA A 232 -15.56 -13.39 15.92
C ALA A 232 -16.59 -13.43 17.06
N ASP A 233 -16.12 -13.16 18.28
CA ASP A 233 -16.92 -13.06 19.50
C ASP A 233 -16.96 -11.63 20.05
N ALA A 234 -17.70 -11.43 21.14
CA ALA A 234 -17.84 -10.12 21.77
C ALA A 234 -16.52 -9.54 22.33
N ASN A 235 -15.48 -10.38 22.53
CA ASN A 235 -14.18 -9.97 23.08
C ASN A 235 -13.14 -9.71 22.00
N THR A 236 -13.34 -10.24 20.80
CA THR A 236 -12.48 -10.04 19.62
C THR A 236 -12.21 -8.56 19.35
N ILE A 237 -10.93 -8.21 19.25
CA ILE A 237 -10.46 -6.86 18.95
C ILE A 237 -10.18 -6.73 17.45
N ALA A 238 -9.35 -7.62 16.91
CA ALA A 238 -8.95 -7.57 15.50
C ALA A 238 -8.67 -8.97 14.95
N ASN A 239 -8.51 -9.08 13.63
CA ASN A 239 -7.98 -10.31 13.06
C ASN A 239 -6.46 -10.39 13.31
N ALA A 240 -5.98 -11.52 13.85
CA ALA A 240 -4.56 -11.69 14.18
C ALA A 240 -3.65 -11.59 12.96
N THR A 241 -4.15 -11.94 11.76
CA THR A 241 -3.38 -11.87 10.52
C THR A 241 -3.14 -10.44 10.01
N GLN A 242 -3.73 -9.44 10.65
CA GLN A 242 -3.46 -8.02 10.40
C GLN A 242 -2.51 -7.44 11.46
N CYS A 243 -2.16 -8.19 12.51
CA CYS A 243 -1.20 -7.77 13.54
C CYS A 243 0.23 -8.22 13.21
N ILE A 244 0.48 -8.64 11.97
CA ILE A 244 1.77 -9.13 11.46
C ILE A 244 2.46 -8.03 10.65
N PHE A 245 3.79 -8.08 10.60
CA PHE A 245 4.63 -7.22 9.77
C PHE A 245 5.18 -8.04 8.62
N PRO A 246 4.76 -7.81 7.36
CA PRO A 246 5.28 -8.54 6.21
C PRO A 246 6.77 -8.27 6.02
N GLN A 247 7.58 -9.34 5.93
CA GLN A 247 9.04 -9.22 5.85
C GLN A 247 9.46 -8.49 4.56
N ASP A 248 8.87 -8.88 3.43
CA ASP A 248 9.10 -8.24 2.13
C ASP A 248 8.74 -6.74 2.16
N VAL A 249 7.67 -6.34 2.84
CA VAL A 249 7.28 -4.91 2.90
C VAL A 249 8.29 -4.11 3.71
N VAL A 250 8.66 -4.60 4.90
CA VAL A 250 9.65 -3.93 5.77
C VAL A 250 11.03 -3.88 5.10
N LEU A 251 11.44 -4.95 4.40
CA LEU A 251 12.67 -4.95 3.60
C LEU A 251 12.59 -3.98 2.42
N GLY A 252 11.47 -3.95 1.72
CA GLY A 252 11.19 -2.98 0.65
C GLY A 252 11.43 -1.55 1.11
N ASP A 253 10.86 -1.16 2.25
CA ASP A 253 11.02 0.18 2.82
C ASP A 253 12.48 0.49 3.19
N ILE A 254 13.18 -0.47 3.78
CA ILE A 254 14.60 -0.32 4.17
C ILE A 254 15.49 -0.13 2.93
N TYR A 255 15.28 -0.93 1.88
CA TYR A 255 15.98 -0.78 0.62
C TYR A 255 15.64 0.52 -0.08
N LEU A 256 14.36 0.92 -0.07
CA LEU A 256 13.91 2.17 -0.66
C LEU A 256 14.59 3.37 0.02
N LEU A 257 14.61 3.40 1.36
CA LEU A 257 15.28 4.44 2.14
C LEU A 257 16.79 4.49 1.87
N SER A 258 17.44 3.32 1.73
CA SER A 258 18.86 3.22 1.37
C SER A 258 19.12 3.75 -0.03
N ALA A 259 18.34 3.30 -1.02
CA ALA A 259 18.45 3.69 -2.41
C ALA A 259 18.35 5.20 -2.59
N GLN A 260 17.40 5.83 -1.88
CA GLN A 260 17.22 7.28 -1.89
C GLN A 260 18.41 8.02 -1.28
N GLY A 261 19.10 7.41 -0.31
CA GLY A 261 20.31 7.97 0.27
C GLY A 261 21.56 7.85 -0.59
N SER A 262 21.71 6.71 -1.27
CA SER A 262 22.91 6.36 -2.04
C SER A 262 22.78 6.72 -3.53
N GLY A 263 21.57 6.90 -4.04
CA GLY A 263 21.27 6.94 -5.47
C GLY A 263 21.44 5.58 -6.17
N SER A 264 21.52 4.48 -5.40
CA SER A 264 21.78 3.14 -5.95
C SER A 264 20.57 2.58 -6.70
N GLU A 265 20.67 2.51 -8.02
CA GLU A 265 19.67 1.83 -8.86
C GLU A 265 19.49 0.36 -8.43
N ALA A 266 20.56 -0.31 -7.99
CA ALA A 266 20.50 -1.69 -7.52
C ALA A 266 19.64 -1.83 -6.25
N ASP A 267 19.71 -0.86 -5.34
CA ASP A 267 18.89 -0.87 -4.12
C ASP A 267 17.42 -0.60 -4.46
N TYR A 268 17.14 0.29 -5.42
CA TYR A 268 15.78 0.49 -5.94
C TYR A 268 15.20 -0.79 -6.55
N ARG A 269 16.01 -1.52 -7.33
CA ARG A 269 15.61 -2.80 -7.91
C ARG A 269 15.37 -3.86 -6.82
N ARG A 270 16.15 -3.88 -5.75
CA ARG A 270 15.92 -4.75 -4.58
C ARG A 270 14.63 -4.40 -3.84
N ALA A 271 14.38 -3.12 -3.60
CA ALA A 271 13.12 -2.65 -3.01
C ALA A 271 11.92 -3.09 -3.86
N ALA A 272 11.99 -2.84 -5.18
CA ALA A 272 10.97 -3.25 -6.14
C ALA A 272 10.71 -4.76 -6.13
N GLN A 273 11.78 -5.57 -6.07
CA GLN A 273 11.66 -7.03 -5.98
C GLN A 273 10.92 -7.46 -4.70
N HIS A 274 11.22 -6.86 -3.55
CA HIS A 274 10.56 -7.20 -2.30
C HIS A 274 9.07 -6.84 -2.32
N TYR A 275 8.70 -5.63 -2.75
CA TYR A 275 7.27 -5.29 -2.90
C TYR A 275 6.56 -6.24 -3.88
N TYR A 276 7.20 -6.59 -4.99
CA TYR A 276 6.68 -7.57 -5.93
C TYR A 276 6.48 -8.96 -5.31
N ASN A 277 7.44 -9.45 -4.52
CA ASN A 277 7.31 -10.72 -3.79
C ASN A 277 6.12 -10.67 -2.84
N PHE A 278 5.96 -9.57 -2.09
CA PHE A 278 4.81 -9.38 -1.22
C PHE A 278 3.50 -9.47 -1.99
N PHE A 279 3.37 -8.79 -3.13
CA PHE A 279 2.15 -8.83 -3.94
C PHE A 279 1.83 -10.22 -4.51
N ASN A 280 2.83 -11.07 -4.70
CA ASN A 280 2.65 -12.46 -5.13
C ASN A 280 2.45 -13.45 -3.97
N SER A 281 2.43 -12.98 -2.72
CA SER A 281 2.12 -13.79 -1.54
C SER A 281 0.62 -13.88 -1.25
N ASP A 282 0.21 -14.83 -0.41
CA ASP A 282 -1.19 -15.01 0.03
C ASP A 282 -1.76 -13.80 0.78
N LYS A 283 -0.91 -12.92 1.31
CA LYS A 283 -1.28 -11.68 2.01
C LYS A 283 -1.19 -10.43 1.12
N GLY A 284 -0.61 -10.60 -0.07
CA GLY A 284 -0.47 -9.55 -1.07
C GLY A 284 -1.70 -9.41 -1.95
N GLY A 285 -1.46 -9.29 -3.24
CA GLY A 285 -2.48 -9.20 -4.28
C GLY A 285 -2.77 -7.79 -4.76
N THR A 286 -3.79 -7.71 -5.60
CA THR A 286 -4.22 -6.47 -6.24
C THR A 286 -4.92 -5.53 -5.28
N LEU A 287 -4.97 -4.27 -5.71
CA LEU A 287 -5.80 -3.22 -5.14
C LEU A 287 -7.29 -3.62 -5.17
N ARG A 288 -8.03 -3.31 -4.08
CA ARG A 288 -9.49 -3.53 -4.01
C ARG A 288 -10.23 -2.76 -5.11
N GLN A 289 -11.00 -3.45 -5.95
CA GLN A 289 -11.70 -2.81 -7.08
C GLN A 289 -13.04 -2.13 -6.69
N ASN A 290 -13.65 -2.49 -5.55
CA ASN A 290 -14.92 -1.88 -5.10
C ASN A 290 -14.75 -0.54 -4.36
N TYR A 291 -13.54 0.03 -4.34
CA TYR A 291 -13.27 1.31 -3.69
C TYR A 291 -12.97 2.37 -4.75
N TYR A 292 -13.92 3.26 -5.01
CA TYR A 292 -13.79 4.32 -6.00
C TYR A 292 -14.70 5.52 -5.70
N GLY A 293 -14.29 6.67 -6.22
CA GLY A 293 -15.02 7.93 -6.17
C GLY A 293 -16.21 7.94 -7.10
N MET A 294 -17.29 8.54 -6.62
CA MET A 294 -18.47 8.86 -7.39
C MET A 294 -18.67 10.37 -7.37
N ILE A 295 -19.23 10.89 -8.45
CA ILE A 295 -19.57 12.30 -8.61
C ILE A 295 -21.05 12.45 -8.95
N ARG A 296 -21.70 13.43 -8.33
CA ARG A 296 -23.06 13.88 -8.64
C ARG A 296 -23.04 15.38 -8.89
N MET A 297 -23.69 15.83 -9.96
CA MET A 297 -23.90 17.26 -10.21
C MET A 297 -25.06 17.75 -9.34
N LEU A 298 -24.81 18.76 -8.51
CA LEU A 298 -25.83 19.39 -7.67
C LEU A 298 -26.51 20.56 -8.39
N ASP A 299 -25.74 21.33 -9.15
CA ASP A 299 -26.20 22.48 -9.91
C ASP A 299 -25.33 22.63 -11.17
N ALA A 300 -25.99 22.64 -12.33
CA ALA A 300 -25.35 22.72 -13.64
C ALA A 300 -24.82 24.12 -13.97
N ASP A 301 -25.48 25.18 -13.49
CA ASP A 301 -25.12 26.57 -13.80
C ASP A 301 -23.89 27.00 -13.00
N THR A 302 -23.85 26.61 -11.72
CA THR A 302 -22.71 26.90 -10.83
C THR A 302 -21.61 25.84 -10.87
N LYS A 303 -21.81 24.75 -11.63
CA LYS A 303 -20.91 23.59 -11.71
C LYS A 303 -20.55 23.05 -10.32
N GLN A 304 -21.54 22.95 -9.44
CA GLN A 304 -21.34 22.40 -8.10
C GLN A 304 -21.46 20.88 -8.15
N TYR A 305 -20.48 20.20 -7.56
CA TYR A 305 -20.38 18.76 -7.53
C TYR A 305 -20.42 18.24 -6.10
N TYR A 306 -21.12 17.13 -5.92
CA TYR A 306 -21.05 16.30 -4.73
C TYR A 306 -20.19 15.09 -5.05
N LEU A 307 -19.12 14.92 -4.28
CA LEU A 307 -18.23 13.75 -4.36
C LEU A 307 -18.54 12.81 -3.19
N SER A 308 -18.47 11.51 -3.45
CA SER A 308 -18.58 10.48 -2.41
C SER A 308 -17.73 9.27 -2.77
N ILE A 309 -17.38 8.46 -1.78
CA ILE A 309 -16.81 7.13 -2.00
C ILE A 309 -17.54 6.13 -1.12
N ASP A 310 -17.98 5.02 -1.69
CA ASP A 310 -18.60 3.94 -0.93
C ASP A 310 -17.54 3.06 -0.24
N ALA A 311 -17.82 2.65 1.02
CA ALA A 311 -17.13 1.59 1.76
C ALA A 311 -15.64 1.81 2.19
N TRP A 312 -15.05 3.00 2.07
CA TRP A 312 -13.64 3.22 2.45
C TRP A 312 -13.37 3.35 3.93
N VAL A 313 -14.07 4.27 4.60
CA VAL A 313 -13.83 4.59 6.02
C VAL A 313 -14.09 3.34 6.86
N GLY A 314 -15.11 2.55 6.49
CA GLY A 314 -15.46 1.24 7.07
C GLY A 314 -14.30 0.26 7.19
N MET A 315 -13.23 0.46 6.44
CA MET A 315 -12.06 -0.40 6.44
C MET A 315 -11.05 -0.05 7.53
N PHE A 316 -11.11 1.15 8.13
CA PHE A 316 -10.23 1.58 9.23
C PHE A 316 -10.78 1.20 10.62
N TYR A 317 -11.91 0.49 10.69
CA TYR A 317 -12.51 0.00 11.93
C TYR A 317 -13.21 -1.35 11.73
N ASN A 318 -13.35 -2.15 12.80
CA ASN A 318 -14.13 -3.41 12.81
C ASN A 318 -13.79 -4.45 11.70
N ASN A 319 -12.52 -4.62 11.32
CA ASN A 319 -12.11 -5.60 10.30
C ASN A 319 -11.80 -6.97 10.93
N LEU A 320 -12.84 -7.77 11.20
CA LEU A 320 -12.71 -9.06 11.89
C LEU A 320 -12.53 -10.26 10.95
N ASN A 321 -12.87 -10.11 9.66
CA ASN A 321 -12.88 -11.18 8.65
C ASN A 321 -12.13 -10.75 7.36
N PRO A 322 -10.79 -10.79 7.33
CA PRO A 322 -10.01 -10.48 6.13
C PRO A 322 -10.02 -11.71 5.20
N THR A 323 -11.10 -11.91 4.45
CA THR A 323 -11.31 -13.12 3.64
C THR A 323 -10.72 -13.05 2.23
N SER A 324 -9.98 -12.00 1.86
CA SER A 324 -9.57 -11.79 0.46
C SER A 324 -8.16 -11.20 0.28
N GLN A 325 -7.46 -11.67 -0.76
CA GLN A 325 -6.25 -11.04 -1.32
C GLN A 325 -6.49 -9.62 -1.85
N THR A 326 -7.73 -9.12 -1.88
CA THR A 326 -8.06 -7.74 -2.26
C THR A 326 -8.28 -6.81 -1.06
N GLN A 327 -8.06 -7.28 0.18
CA GLN A 327 -8.11 -6.41 1.37
C GLN A 327 -7.01 -5.35 1.33
N GLU A 328 -7.30 -4.14 1.77
CA GLU A 328 -6.31 -3.05 1.80
C GLU A 328 -5.53 -3.00 3.11
N LEU A 329 -6.12 -3.38 4.24
CA LEU A 329 -5.38 -3.41 5.51
C LEU A 329 -4.41 -4.59 5.52
N VAL A 330 -3.13 -4.29 5.71
CA VAL A 330 -2.07 -5.30 5.78
C VAL A 330 -1.55 -5.43 7.22
N THR A 331 -1.16 -4.31 7.84
CA THR A 331 -0.65 -4.27 9.21
C THR A 331 -1.32 -3.18 10.03
N ILE A 332 -1.81 -3.54 11.21
CA ILE A 332 -2.40 -2.65 12.19
C ILE A 332 -1.79 -2.91 13.57
N ILE A 333 -1.80 -1.89 14.42
CA ILE A 333 -1.57 -2.07 15.86
C ILE A 333 -2.90 -1.79 16.57
N PRO A 334 -3.60 -2.81 17.11
CA PRO A 334 -4.94 -2.63 17.62
C PRO A 334 -4.98 -1.86 18.94
N SER A 335 -5.99 -0.98 19.11
CA SER A 335 -6.36 -0.47 20.44
C SER A 335 -6.99 -1.58 21.27
N SER A 336 -6.87 -1.48 22.59
CA SER A 336 -7.62 -2.32 23.52
C SER A 336 -9.02 -1.75 23.79
N LYS A 337 -9.98 -2.63 24.12
CA LYS A 337 -11.35 -2.25 24.50
C LYS A 337 -11.41 -1.58 25.88
N SER A 338 -10.53 -2.02 26.78
CA SER A 338 -10.43 -1.51 28.13
C SER A 338 -8.97 -1.40 28.58
N LYS A 339 -8.74 -0.62 29.64
CA LYS A 339 -7.42 -0.51 30.28
C LYS A 339 -6.94 -1.83 30.91
N LEU A 340 -7.83 -2.80 31.12
CA LEU A 340 -7.48 -4.12 31.65
C LEU A 340 -6.84 -5.00 30.58
N ASP A 341 -7.24 -4.83 29.31
CA ASP A 341 -6.79 -5.64 28.18
C ASP A 341 -5.55 -5.05 27.50
N GLY A 342 -5.29 -3.76 27.69
CA GLY A 342 -4.11 -3.07 27.19
C GLY A 342 -4.32 -1.58 27.06
N THR A 343 -3.65 -0.96 26.08
CA THR A 343 -3.73 0.50 25.89
C THR A 343 -4.95 0.87 25.07
N VAL A 344 -5.80 1.73 25.63
CA VAL A 344 -6.91 2.36 24.88
C VAL A 344 -6.38 3.63 24.22
N PHE A 345 -6.42 3.70 22.89
CA PHE A 345 -6.01 4.88 22.14
C PHE A 345 -7.06 5.98 22.27
N ARG A 346 -6.59 7.22 22.44
CA ARG A 346 -7.41 8.42 22.70
C ARG A 346 -6.77 9.68 22.17
N ALA A 347 -5.45 9.78 22.25
CA ALA A 347 -4.72 10.98 21.86
C ALA A 347 -4.98 11.34 20.41
N LEU A 348 -5.04 10.36 19.51
CA LEU A 348 -5.30 10.61 18.10
C LEU A 348 -6.70 11.22 17.89
N ASN A 349 -7.72 10.63 18.52
CA ASN A 349 -9.10 11.11 18.43
C ASN A 349 -9.23 12.53 19.01
N GLU A 350 -8.69 12.76 20.22
CA GLU A 350 -8.74 14.05 20.92
C GLU A 350 -8.06 15.16 20.10
N LEU A 351 -6.92 14.88 19.44
CA LEU A 351 -6.19 15.90 18.68
C LEU A 351 -6.96 16.37 17.44
N PHE A 352 -7.68 15.48 16.77
CA PHE A 352 -8.53 15.75 15.61
C PHE A 352 -9.98 16.09 15.99
N GLY A 353 -10.26 16.30 17.27
CA GLY A 353 -11.55 16.82 17.73
C GLY A 353 -12.64 15.78 17.90
N PHE A 354 -12.30 14.64 18.50
CA PHE A 354 -13.26 13.61 18.85
C PHE A 354 -13.09 13.15 20.29
N ASP A 355 -14.16 13.29 21.07
CA ASP A 355 -14.24 12.78 22.42
C ASP A 355 -14.72 11.33 22.41
N GLN A 356 -13.93 10.44 23.03
CA GLN A 356 -14.23 9.03 23.09
C GLN A 356 -15.15 8.69 24.27
N THR A 357 -16.34 8.17 23.98
CA THR A 357 -17.32 7.68 24.98
C THR A 357 -17.53 6.17 24.86
N LEU A 358 -17.81 5.52 25.98
CA LEU A 358 -18.17 4.10 26.04
C LEU A 358 -19.70 3.97 26.15
N ALA A 359 -20.29 3.24 25.22
CA ALA A 359 -21.71 2.89 25.22
C ALA A 359 -21.86 1.37 25.41
N VAL A 360 -22.61 0.95 26.43
CA VAL A 360 -22.89 -0.47 26.70
C VAL A 360 -24.26 -0.83 26.13
N SER A 361 -24.38 -1.93 25.40
CA SER A 361 -25.69 -2.43 24.96
C SER A 361 -26.56 -2.75 26.18
N GLY A 362 -27.84 -2.36 26.16
CA GLY A 362 -28.81 -2.66 27.22
C GLY A 362 -29.31 -4.11 27.22
N ASP A 363 -28.71 -5.00 26.42
CA ASP A 363 -29.07 -6.41 26.33
C ASP A 363 -28.24 -7.27 27.31
N SER A 364 -28.65 -8.52 27.49
CA SER A 364 -28.01 -9.45 28.42
C SER A 364 -26.58 -9.85 28.06
N THR A 365 -26.02 -9.34 26.96
CA THR A 365 -24.65 -9.66 26.50
C THR A 365 -23.60 -8.66 26.97
N GLY A 366 -23.99 -7.45 27.38
CA GLY A 366 -23.08 -6.44 27.93
C GLY A 366 -21.99 -5.98 26.95
N THR A 367 -22.25 -6.05 25.63
CA THR A 367 -21.25 -5.69 24.61
C THR A 367 -21.01 -4.18 24.63
N GLY A 368 -19.79 -3.77 25.04
CA GLY A 368 -19.35 -2.38 25.01
C GLY A 368 -18.94 -1.94 23.60
N SER A 369 -19.42 -0.77 23.19
CA SER A 369 -19.02 -0.08 21.96
C SER A 369 -18.42 1.27 22.31
N VAL A 370 -17.47 1.71 21.50
CA VAL A 370 -16.89 3.05 21.55
C VAL A 370 -17.67 3.93 20.58
N ARG A 371 -17.95 5.17 21.00
CA ARG A 371 -18.49 6.23 20.14
C ARG A 371 -17.58 7.45 20.19
N LEU A 372 -17.45 8.12 19.06
CA LEU A 372 -16.75 9.39 18.96
C LEU A 372 -17.79 10.50 18.76
N GLU A 373 -17.71 11.52 19.60
CA GLU A 373 -18.53 12.73 19.48
C GLU A 373 -17.62 13.90 19.06
N PRO A 374 -18.03 14.73 18.08
CA PRO A 374 -17.24 15.88 17.66
C PRO A 374 -17.00 16.86 18.82
N ASN A 375 -15.76 17.29 18.95
CA ASN A 375 -15.30 18.30 19.88
C ASN A 375 -14.67 19.45 19.08
N PHE A 376 -15.40 20.55 18.98
CA PHE A 376 -14.98 21.73 18.21
C PHE A 376 -13.74 22.43 18.81
N GLN A 377 -13.35 22.13 20.05
CA GLN A 377 -12.12 22.62 20.68
C GLN A 377 -10.93 21.68 20.45
N HIS A 378 -10.56 21.50 19.18
CA HIS A 378 -9.50 20.57 18.77
C HIS A 378 -8.19 21.27 18.42
N GLN A 379 -7.13 20.49 18.17
CA GLN A 379 -5.77 21.03 18.03
C GLN A 379 -5.19 20.87 16.62
N LEU A 380 -5.69 19.91 15.85
CA LEU A 380 -5.15 19.56 14.54
C LEU A 380 -6.28 19.45 13.51
N ASP A 381 -6.03 20.02 12.34
CA ASP A 381 -6.94 20.02 11.21
C ASP A 381 -6.22 19.68 9.91
N ALA A 382 -7.02 19.41 8.88
CA ALA A 382 -6.53 19.34 7.51
C ALA A 382 -5.89 20.68 7.11
N SER A 383 -4.63 20.65 6.69
CA SER A 383 -3.91 21.85 6.25
C SER A 383 -4.54 22.48 5.00
N LYS A 384 -4.43 23.80 4.85
CA LYS A 384 -4.84 24.50 3.62
C LYS A 384 -4.09 24.00 2.39
N ALA A 385 -2.86 23.51 2.55
CA ALA A 385 -2.10 22.86 1.48
C ALA A 385 -2.75 21.55 1.01
N TYR A 386 -3.23 20.70 1.94
CA TYR A 386 -3.97 19.50 1.60
C TYR A 386 -5.30 19.83 0.90
N LEU A 387 -6.05 20.82 1.40
CA LEU A 387 -7.29 21.28 0.75
C LEU A 387 -7.03 21.75 -0.69
N ALA A 388 -5.95 22.52 -0.91
CA ALA A 388 -5.55 22.96 -2.23
C ALA A 388 -5.11 21.80 -3.14
N LEU A 389 -4.45 20.78 -2.58
CA LEU A 389 -4.03 19.58 -3.32
C LEU A 389 -5.25 18.79 -3.84
N ASN A 390 -6.26 18.58 -3.00
CA ASN A 390 -7.51 17.91 -3.40
C ASN A 390 -8.26 18.71 -4.45
N LYS A 391 -8.40 20.04 -4.25
CA LYS A 391 -9.10 20.93 -5.20
C LYS A 391 -8.42 21.01 -6.57
N ALA A 392 -7.10 20.79 -6.62
CA ALA A 392 -6.33 20.84 -7.86
C ALA A 392 -6.50 19.59 -8.75
N GLN A 393 -7.16 18.54 -8.26
CA GLN A 393 -7.43 17.35 -9.06
C GLN A 393 -8.65 17.54 -9.96
N ASN A 394 -8.64 16.84 -11.10
CA ASN A 394 -9.78 16.78 -12.00
C ASN A 394 -10.41 15.40 -11.89
N PHE A 395 -11.74 15.35 -11.83
CA PHE A 395 -12.47 14.09 -11.86
C PHE A 395 -12.85 13.75 -13.30
N GLU A 396 -12.61 12.53 -13.76
CA GLU A 396 -12.83 12.10 -15.16
C GLU A 396 -13.65 10.80 -15.24
N VAL A 397 -14.67 10.76 -16.09
CA VAL A 397 -15.55 9.59 -16.25
C VAL A 397 -15.94 9.38 -17.72
N TYR A 398 -16.12 8.12 -18.11
CA TYR A 398 -16.69 7.74 -19.40
C TYR A 398 -18.22 7.75 -19.39
N VAL A 399 -18.84 8.49 -20.31
CA VAL A 399 -20.30 8.58 -20.43
C VAL A 399 -20.75 8.05 -21.80
N GLY A 400 -21.65 7.05 -21.78
CA GLY A 400 -22.44 6.61 -22.94
C GLY A 400 -21.73 5.72 -23.98
N THR A 401 -22.46 5.36 -25.04
CA THR A 401 -22.00 4.54 -26.19
C THR A 401 -20.97 5.24 -27.07
N ASP A 402 -20.81 6.55 -26.91
CA ASP A 402 -19.92 7.41 -27.71
C ASP A 402 -18.43 7.28 -27.34
N LYS A 403 -18.09 6.48 -26.31
CA LYS A 403 -16.70 6.20 -25.88
C LYS A 403 -15.85 7.45 -25.58
N ARG A 404 -16.44 8.58 -25.20
CA ARG A 404 -15.73 9.83 -24.87
C ARG A 404 -15.52 10.01 -23.37
N CYS A 405 -14.36 10.55 -22.99
CA CYS A 405 -14.03 10.90 -21.61
C CYS A 405 -14.54 12.30 -21.26
N TYR A 406 -15.22 12.42 -20.12
CA TYR A 406 -15.72 13.69 -19.61
C TYR A 406 -14.92 14.10 -18.39
N THR A 407 -14.22 15.23 -18.50
CA THR A 407 -13.56 15.90 -17.38
C THR A 407 -14.54 16.81 -16.65
N PHE A 408 -14.49 16.81 -15.32
CA PHE A 408 -15.24 17.69 -14.43
C PHE A 408 -14.27 18.65 -13.71
N PRO A 409 -13.88 19.78 -14.35
CA PRO A 409 -12.96 20.73 -13.75
C PRO A 409 -13.51 21.32 -12.46
N GLY A 410 -12.68 21.37 -11.43
CA GLY A 410 -13.05 21.95 -10.13
C GLY A 410 -13.87 21.02 -9.23
N ALA A 411 -14.15 19.78 -9.66
CA ALA A 411 -14.71 18.75 -8.78
C ALA A 411 -13.75 18.44 -7.63
N GLY A 412 -12.44 18.32 -7.93
CA GLY A 412 -11.43 17.90 -6.96
C GLY A 412 -11.38 16.37 -6.79
N ASP A 413 -10.64 15.95 -5.77
CA ASP A 413 -10.46 14.54 -5.43
C ASP A 413 -11.57 14.03 -4.49
N ALA A 414 -12.20 12.91 -4.82
CA ALA A 414 -13.26 12.32 -4.01
C ALA A 414 -12.76 11.75 -2.68
N ARG A 415 -11.47 11.42 -2.56
CA ARG A 415 -10.85 10.92 -1.33
C ARG A 415 -10.92 11.95 -0.21
N TYR A 416 -10.97 13.24 -0.53
CA TYR A 416 -11.19 14.32 0.42
C TYR A 416 -12.41 14.07 1.32
N ARG A 417 -13.54 13.68 0.73
CA ARG A 417 -14.81 13.49 1.45
C ARG A 417 -14.80 12.31 2.43
N MET A 418 -13.80 11.45 2.34
CA MET A 418 -13.59 10.35 3.29
C MET A 418 -12.46 10.63 4.28
N ALA A 419 -11.54 11.54 3.93
CA ALA A 419 -10.51 12.00 4.84
C ALA A 419 -11.08 13.02 5.84
N THR A 420 -12.06 13.81 5.39
CA THR A 420 -12.75 14.83 6.18
C THR A 420 -14.26 14.75 6.02
N ASP A 421 -15.00 15.05 7.09
CA ASP A 421 -16.47 15.17 7.08
C ASP A 421 -16.92 16.46 7.77
N ASN A 422 -18.08 16.99 7.39
CA ASN A 422 -18.61 18.23 7.93
C ASN A 422 -19.54 17.96 9.12
N TYR A 423 -19.32 18.67 10.22
CA TYR A 423 -20.19 18.65 11.39
C TYR A 423 -20.78 20.02 11.65
N THR A 424 -22.06 20.05 12.05
CA THR A 424 -22.76 21.29 12.41
C THR A 424 -22.49 21.65 13.86
N ASP A 425 -21.96 22.86 14.09
CA ASP A 425 -21.80 23.41 15.44
C ASP A 425 -23.10 24.07 15.91
N TYR A 426 -23.92 23.34 16.66
CA TYR A 426 -25.17 23.88 17.21
C TYR A 426 -24.95 24.85 18.39
N GLU A 427 -23.74 24.97 18.94
CA GLU A 427 -23.46 25.83 20.10
C GLU A 427 -23.28 27.30 19.71
N THR A 428 -22.86 27.59 18.47
CA THR A 428 -22.65 28.96 17.97
C THR A 428 -23.93 29.65 17.50
N GLY A 429 -25.04 28.91 17.39
CA GLY A 429 -26.34 29.45 16.94
C GLY A 429 -26.44 29.68 15.42
N SER A 430 -25.38 29.41 14.65
CA SER A 430 -25.38 29.29 13.20
C SER A 430 -25.25 27.82 12.79
N ALA A 431 -25.90 27.41 11.70
CA ALA A 431 -25.75 26.07 11.13
C ALA A 431 -24.47 25.98 10.29
N ASP A 432 -23.34 26.45 10.82
CA ASP A 432 -22.08 26.45 10.10
C ASP A 432 -21.51 25.03 10.08
N GLU A 433 -21.24 24.51 8.89
CA GLU A 433 -20.58 23.23 8.68
C GLU A 433 -19.08 23.39 8.84
N VAL A 434 -18.50 22.70 9.82
CA VAL A 434 -17.06 22.67 10.08
C VAL A 434 -16.49 21.33 9.62
N PRO A 435 -15.47 21.31 8.75
CA PRO A 435 -14.82 20.06 8.35
C PRO A 435 -13.95 19.52 9.49
N PHE A 436 -14.03 18.21 9.75
CA PHE A 436 -13.21 17.47 10.71
C PHE A 436 -12.46 16.36 9.98
N VAL A 437 -11.24 16.04 10.43
CA VAL A 437 -10.50 14.88 9.93
C VAL A 437 -11.08 13.58 10.51
N VAL A 438 -11.81 12.82 9.70
CA VAL A 438 -12.48 11.57 10.11
C VAL A 438 -11.68 10.32 9.81
N LYS A 439 -10.55 10.42 9.09
CA LYS A 439 -9.68 9.27 8.82
C LYS A 439 -9.02 8.79 10.11
N GLN A 440 -9.18 7.50 10.43
CA GLN A 440 -8.88 6.90 11.74
C GLN A 440 -9.79 7.37 12.92
N ASN A 441 -10.80 8.21 12.65
CA ASN A 441 -11.84 8.66 13.59
C ASN A 441 -13.22 8.26 13.04
N PRO A 442 -13.61 6.97 13.17
CA PRO A 442 -14.76 6.44 12.45
C PRO A 442 -16.10 7.03 12.91
N LEU A 443 -17.02 7.16 11.96
CA LEU A 443 -18.40 7.56 12.22
C LEU A 443 -19.18 6.44 12.94
N GLY A 444 -19.92 6.80 13.98
CA GLY A 444 -20.82 5.88 14.68
C GLY A 444 -20.15 5.01 15.75
N ALA A 445 -20.79 3.89 16.09
CA ALA A 445 -20.34 2.99 17.15
C ALA A 445 -19.45 1.87 16.59
N PHE A 446 -18.29 1.64 17.24
CA PHE A 446 -17.32 0.63 16.83
C PHE A 446 -16.71 -0.09 18.03
N THR A 447 -16.08 -1.24 17.79
CA THR A 447 -15.54 -2.09 18.85
C THR A 447 -14.09 -1.76 19.16
N THR A 448 -13.30 -1.43 18.14
CA THR A 448 -11.91 -0.97 18.29
C THR A 448 -11.51 -0.07 17.13
N THR A 449 -10.55 0.82 17.39
CA THR A 449 -9.80 1.59 16.40
C THR A 449 -8.35 1.11 16.37
N TYR A 450 -7.67 1.36 15.26
CA TYR A 450 -6.27 1.00 15.12
C TYR A 450 -5.56 1.96 14.18
N PRO A 451 -4.37 2.44 14.55
CA PRO A 451 -3.42 2.96 13.58
C PRO A 451 -3.11 1.88 12.54
N VAL A 452 -3.26 2.25 11.27
CA VAL A 452 -2.87 1.42 10.14
C VAL A 452 -1.40 1.71 9.85
N ILE A 453 -0.55 0.70 9.97
CA ILE A 453 0.89 0.82 9.72
C ILE A 453 1.17 0.58 8.23
N TYR A 454 0.61 -0.49 7.69
CA TYR A 454 0.72 -0.82 6.27
C TYR A 454 -0.65 -0.99 5.65
N ARG A 455 -0.91 -0.19 4.62
CA ARG A 455 -2.07 -0.32 3.74
C ARG A 455 -1.60 -0.66 2.34
N LYS A 456 -2.37 -1.46 1.62
CA LYS A 456 -1.97 -1.94 0.31
C LYS A 456 -1.68 -0.80 -0.66
N ALA A 457 -2.51 0.25 -0.72
CA ALA A 457 -2.20 1.39 -1.58
C ALA A 457 -0.90 2.12 -1.19
N SER A 458 -0.54 2.19 0.10
CA SER A 458 0.76 2.78 0.50
C SER A 458 1.92 1.94 -0.02
N ILE A 459 1.83 0.61 0.08
CA ILE A 459 2.84 -0.33 -0.44
C ILE A 459 2.94 -0.21 -1.98
N TRP A 460 1.82 -0.05 -2.68
CA TRP A 460 1.82 0.17 -4.15
C TRP A 460 2.48 1.49 -4.54
N LEU A 461 2.28 2.56 -3.77
CA LEU A 461 2.94 3.84 -4.02
C LEU A 461 4.44 3.77 -3.73
N HIS A 462 4.85 3.12 -2.65
CA HIS A 462 6.28 2.87 -2.37
C HIS A 462 6.91 1.96 -3.44
N PHE A 463 6.17 1.00 -3.98
CA PHE A 463 6.60 0.23 -5.14
C PHE A 463 6.76 1.11 -6.39
N ALA A 464 5.83 2.03 -6.66
CA ALA A 464 5.96 2.98 -7.76
C ALA A 464 7.18 3.91 -7.58
N GLU A 465 7.49 4.35 -6.35
CA GLU A 465 8.71 5.08 -6.05
C GLU A 465 9.96 4.24 -6.33
N ALA A 466 9.96 2.97 -5.93
CA ALA A 466 11.05 2.04 -6.20
C ALA A 466 11.26 1.83 -7.72
N LEU A 467 10.18 1.66 -8.49
CA LEU A 467 10.22 1.54 -9.95
C LEU A 467 10.76 2.82 -10.60
N ASN A 468 10.28 3.98 -10.17
CA ASN A 468 10.76 5.26 -10.66
C ASN A 468 12.28 5.40 -10.44
N GLY A 469 12.77 5.13 -9.22
CA GLY A 469 14.19 5.15 -8.89
C GLY A 469 15.03 4.09 -9.62
N ALA A 470 14.44 2.94 -9.95
CA ALA A 470 15.06 1.87 -10.74
C ALA A 470 15.13 2.16 -12.25
N GLY A 471 14.65 3.33 -12.69
CA GLY A 471 14.68 3.75 -14.10
C GLY A 471 13.43 3.40 -14.89
N PHE A 472 12.32 3.13 -14.22
CA PHE A 472 11.04 2.73 -14.80
C PHE A 472 9.88 3.70 -14.47
N PRO A 473 10.00 5.02 -14.79
CA PRO A 473 8.98 6.01 -14.47
C PRO A 473 7.63 5.74 -15.16
N GLY A 474 7.63 5.10 -16.33
CA GLY A 474 6.43 4.71 -17.05
C GLY A 474 5.62 3.65 -16.33
N TYR A 475 6.31 2.63 -15.81
CA TYR A 475 5.70 1.61 -14.95
C TYR A 475 5.22 2.19 -13.61
N ALA A 476 5.93 3.16 -13.05
CA ALA A 476 5.45 3.88 -11.87
C ALA A 476 4.14 4.64 -12.16
N PHE A 477 4.04 5.30 -13.31
CA PHE A 477 2.81 5.98 -13.73
C PHE A 477 1.65 5.01 -13.98
N ALA A 478 1.93 3.81 -14.48
CA ALA A 478 0.93 2.77 -14.65
C ALA A 478 0.17 2.44 -13.35
N ILE A 479 0.88 2.35 -12.22
CA ILE A 479 0.30 2.10 -10.89
C ILE A 479 -0.73 3.17 -10.52
N LEU A 480 -0.46 4.43 -10.88
CA LEU A 480 -1.37 5.54 -10.61
C LEU A 480 -2.60 5.49 -11.51
N ARG A 481 -2.42 5.19 -12.80
CA ARG A 481 -3.48 5.30 -13.80
C ARG A 481 -4.40 4.07 -13.83
N HIS A 482 -3.86 2.89 -14.09
CA HIS A 482 -4.63 1.66 -14.33
C HIS A 482 -4.27 0.52 -13.38
N GLY A 483 -3.26 0.70 -12.53
CA GLY A 483 -2.67 -0.39 -11.78
C GLY A 483 -1.81 -1.28 -12.69
N LEU A 484 -1.09 -2.23 -12.10
CA LEU A 484 -0.33 -3.22 -12.86
C LEU A 484 -1.21 -4.45 -13.14
N VAL A 485 -2.08 -4.35 -14.13
CA VAL A 485 -2.85 -5.51 -14.61
C VAL A 485 -2.25 -6.06 -15.89
N GLY A 486 -2.31 -7.39 -16.05
CA GLY A 486 -2.11 -8.01 -17.35
C GLY A 486 -3.30 -7.65 -18.24
N SER A 487 -3.05 -6.91 -19.30
CA SER A 487 -4.05 -6.60 -20.32
C SER A 487 -3.48 -6.87 -21.70
N ASN A 488 -4.28 -7.48 -22.57
CA ASN A 488 -3.95 -7.60 -23.99
C ASN A 488 -3.87 -6.20 -24.67
N GLY A 489 -4.30 -5.12 -24.00
CA GLY A 489 -4.23 -3.72 -24.44
C GLY A 489 -3.01 -2.93 -23.92
N TRP A 490 -1.97 -3.60 -23.42
CA TRP A 490 -0.61 -3.02 -23.44
C TRP A 490 0.03 -3.13 -24.83
N LEU A 491 -0.79 -3.48 -25.82
CA LEU A 491 -0.50 -3.39 -27.22
C LEU A 491 -0.68 -1.95 -27.71
N PRO A 492 -0.20 -1.66 -28.92
CA PRO A 492 -0.11 -0.28 -29.34
C PRO A 492 -1.42 0.39 -29.73
N VAL A 493 -1.44 1.70 -29.51
CA VAL A 493 -2.58 2.62 -29.66
C VAL A 493 -3.08 2.75 -31.12
N ASN A 494 -2.32 2.36 -32.15
CA ASN A 494 -2.75 2.40 -33.56
C ASN A 494 -1.92 1.51 -34.49
N GLU A 495 -2.55 0.89 -35.49
CA GLU A 495 -1.87 0.10 -36.54
C GLU A 495 -0.87 0.92 -37.36
N GLU A 496 -1.09 2.24 -37.48
CA GLU A 496 -0.19 3.16 -38.21
C GLU A 496 1.11 3.46 -37.46
N SER A 497 1.25 3.07 -36.20
CA SER A 497 2.40 3.39 -35.34
C SER A 497 3.52 2.35 -35.39
N TYR A 498 3.48 1.39 -36.34
CA TYR A 498 4.42 0.26 -36.40
C TYR A 498 4.87 -0.07 -37.83
N ASP A 499 6.09 -0.61 -37.97
CA ASP A 499 6.52 -1.30 -39.19
C ASP A 499 6.40 -2.82 -39.00
N TYR A 500 5.83 -3.52 -39.98
CA TYR A 500 5.61 -4.96 -39.93
C TYR A 500 6.85 -5.73 -40.38
N ILE A 501 7.40 -6.59 -39.53
CA ILE A 501 8.36 -7.62 -39.97
C ILE A 501 7.57 -8.89 -40.27
N THR A 502 7.48 -9.25 -41.55
CA THR A 502 6.86 -10.51 -41.96
C THR A 502 7.95 -11.57 -42.11
N PHE A 503 8.01 -12.56 -41.22
CA PHE A 503 8.83 -13.76 -41.45
C PHE A 503 8.09 -14.66 -42.45
N LYS A 504 8.74 -14.99 -43.57
CA LYS A 504 8.25 -15.97 -44.54
C LYS A 504 8.99 -17.29 -44.31
N TYR A 505 8.25 -18.40 -44.25
CA TYR A 505 8.81 -19.75 -44.17
C TYR A 505 8.90 -20.38 -45.56
N TYR A 506 9.92 -21.22 -45.75
CA TYR A 506 10.11 -22.08 -46.91
C TYR A 506 9.70 -23.52 -46.57
N ASP A 507 8.94 -24.16 -47.45
CA ASP A 507 8.74 -25.61 -47.44
C ASP A 507 10.03 -26.30 -47.96
N PRO A 508 10.67 -27.18 -47.19
CA PRO A 508 11.89 -27.86 -47.64
C PRO A 508 11.64 -28.94 -48.70
N THR A 509 10.39 -29.28 -49.02
CA THR A 509 10.03 -30.30 -50.02
C THR A 509 9.50 -29.75 -51.33
N ASN A 510 9.23 -28.44 -51.41
CA ASN A 510 8.79 -27.78 -52.64
C ASN A 510 9.56 -26.47 -52.83
N ALA A 511 10.45 -26.44 -53.82
CA ALA A 511 11.34 -25.30 -54.09
C ALA A 511 10.67 -24.12 -54.82
N GLU A 512 9.34 -24.01 -54.79
CA GLU A 512 8.62 -22.86 -55.38
C GLU A 512 7.75 -22.17 -54.33
N GLU A 513 7.90 -20.84 -54.23
CA GLU A 513 7.13 -19.96 -53.35
C GLU A 513 5.62 -20.17 -53.54
N VAL A 514 4.95 -20.80 -52.57
CA VAL A 514 3.49 -20.75 -52.51
C VAL A 514 3.09 -19.45 -51.84
N ASN A 515 2.65 -18.48 -52.65
CA ASN A 515 2.10 -17.23 -52.17
C ASN A 515 0.72 -17.50 -51.54
N PRO A 516 0.50 -17.31 -50.22
CA PRO A 516 -0.78 -17.64 -49.62
C PRO A 516 -1.83 -16.64 -50.09
N ASN A 517 -2.83 -17.14 -50.82
CA ASN A 517 -4.00 -16.38 -51.22
C ASN A 517 -4.70 -15.83 -49.94
N PRO A 518 -4.89 -14.50 -49.78
CA PRO A 518 -5.29 -13.89 -48.50
C PRO A 518 -6.68 -14.33 -47.99
N SER A 519 -7.51 -14.88 -48.87
CA SER A 519 -8.93 -15.16 -48.60
C SER A 519 -9.17 -16.40 -47.73
N TYR A 520 -8.16 -17.23 -47.46
CA TYR A 520 -8.34 -18.53 -46.80
C TYR A 520 -7.76 -18.62 -45.37
N ALA A 521 -7.15 -17.55 -44.86
CA ALA A 521 -6.55 -17.55 -43.52
C ALA A 521 -7.54 -17.20 -42.39
N SER A 522 -8.80 -16.87 -42.70
CA SER A 522 -9.79 -16.34 -41.75
C SER A 522 -10.94 -17.30 -41.41
N TYR A 523 -10.92 -18.56 -41.90
CA TYR A 523 -12.06 -19.49 -41.74
C TYR A 523 -11.83 -20.64 -40.74
N VAL A 524 -11.03 -20.44 -39.69
CA VAL A 524 -11.01 -21.36 -38.55
C VAL A 524 -11.10 -20.49 -37.29
N PHE A 525 -12.07 -20.82 -36.42
CA PHE A 525 -12.60 -20.07 -35.27
C PHE A 525 -13.77 -19.10 -35.58
N PHE A 526 -14.96 -19.66 -35.83
CA PHE A 526 -16.23 -19.00 -35.50
C PHE A 526 -16.75 -19.54 -34.16
N ASP A 527 -16.99 -18.63 -33.20
CA ASP A 527 -17.74 -18.80 -31.95
C ASP A 527 -19.23 -18.49 -32.22
N PRO A 528 -20.23 -19.26 -31.74
CA PRO A 528 -21.58 -19.23 -32.29
C PRO A 528 -22.52 -18.24 -31.58
N THR A 529 -22.22 -16.93 -31.60
CA THR A 529 -23.06 -15.93 -30.90
C THR A 529 -23.33 -14.61 -31.64
N THR A 530 -22.91 -14.42 -32.89
CA THR A 530 -23.33 -13.20 -33.61
C THR A 530 -24.79 -13.30 -34.09
N GLU A 531 -25.67 -12.60 -33.40
CA GLU A 531 -26.98 -12.20 -33.91
C GLU A 531 -26.79 -11.37 -35.19
N THR A 532 -27.11 -11.97 -36.33
CA THR A 532 -27.52 -11.23 -37.53
C THR A 532 -28.86 -11.79 -37.97
N GLU A 533 -29.77 -10.91 -38.40
CA GLU A 533 -31.22 -11.09 -38.56
C GLU A 533 -31.75 -12.22 -39.49
N GLU A 534 -30.95 -13.21 -39.91
CA GLU A 534 -31.47 -14.41 -40.59
C GLU A 534 -30.84 -15.71 -40.05
N ASN A 535 -31.54 -16.32 -39.09
CA ASN A 535 -31.25 -17.61 -38.47
C ASN A 535 -31.33 -18.80 -39.44
N LYS A 536 -30.21 -19.53 -39.68
CA LYS A 536 -30.12 -21.02 -39.60
C LYS A 536 -28.67 -21.49 -39.33
N PRO A 537 -28.42 -22.40 -38.37
CA PRO A 537 -27.11 -23.04 -38.18
C PRO A 537 -26.79 -23.98 -39.35
N VAL A 538 -25.55 -23.91 -39.87
CA VAL A 538 -25.02 -24.82 -40.90
C VAL A 538 -24.84 -26.21 -40.27
N GLN A 539 -25.39 -27.26 -40.89
CA GLN A 539 -25.31 -28.62 -40.32
C GLN A 539 -23.95 -29.28 -40.61
N TYR A 540 -23.50 -30.16 -39.70
CA TYR A 540 -22.26 -30.94 -39.80
C TYR A 540 -22.06 -31.66 -41.15
N THR A 541 -23.15 -31.97 -41.86
CA THR A 541 -23.15 -32.59 -43.19
C THR A 541 -22.57 -31.69 -44.29
N ASP A 542 -22.67 -30.36 -44.15
CA ASP A 542 -22.17 -29.40 -45.13
C ASP A 542 -20.65 -29.23 -45.02
N TYR A 543 -20.09 -29.41 -43.82
CA TYR A 543 -18.64 -29.44 -43.58
C TYR A 543 -17.95 -30.66 -44.21
N MET A 544 -18.62 -31.82 -44.22
CA MET A 544 -18.09 -33.05 -44.83
C MET A 544 -18.13 -33.01 -46.36
N ALA A 545 -19.12 -32.31 -46.95
CA ALA A 545 -19.21 -32.13 -48.41
C ALA A 545 -18.08 -31.22 -48.94
N PHE A 546 -17.74 -30.16 -48.19
CA PHE A 546 -16.66 -29.23 -48.56
C PHE A 546 -15.26 -29.88 -48.49
N PHE A 547 -15.01 -30.75 -47.51
CA PHE A 547 -13.75 -31.50 -47.41
C PHE A 547 -13.60 -32.58 -48.49
N ASN A 548 -14.71 -33.16 -48.96
CA ASN A 548 -14.69 -34.17 -50.03
C ASN A 548 -14.33 -33.59 -51.41
N ASP A 549 -14.65 -32.32 -51.68
CA ASP A 549 -14.29 -31.64 -52.95
C ASP A 549 -12.79 -31.25 -53.02
N MET A 550 -12.09 -31.23 -51.88
CA MET A 550 -10.69 -30.80 -51.78
C MET A 550 -9.67 -31.96 -51.82
N LEU A 551 -10.12 -33.21 -51.67
CA LEU A 551 -9.26 -34.39 -51.66
C LEU A 551 -9.06 -34.96 -53.09
N HIS A 552 -7.80 -35.13 -53.51
CA HIS A 552 -7.46 -35.84 -54.74
C HIS A 552 -8.01 -37.29 -54.75
N PRO A 553 -8.37 -37.85 -55.92
CA PRO A 553 -8.99 -39.17 -56.04
C PRO A 553 -7.97 -40.27 -55.73
N GLY A 554 -7.83 -40.64 -54.46
CA GLY A 554 -6.90 -41.69 -54.04
C GLY A 554 -6.70 -41.88 -52.53
N LEU A 555 -7.25 -41.02 -51.68
CA LEU A 555 -7.16 -41.15 -50.22
C LEU A 555 -8.49 -41.65 -49.65
N GLU A 556 -8.46 -42.78 -48.95
CA GLU A 556 -9.63 -43.38 -48.32
C GLU A 556 -10.24 -42.43 -47.29
N LEU A 557 -11.58 -42.29 -47.34
CA LEU A 557 -12.37 -41.43 -46.47
C LEU A 557 -12.07 -41.72 -44.98
N CYS A 558 -11.63 -40.70 -44.23
CA CYS A 558 -11.59 -40.77 -42.78
C CYS A 558 -13.01 -41.02 -42.25
N THR A 559 -13.26 -42.20 -41.69
CA THR A 559 -14.61 -42.65 -41.33
C THR A 559 -15.08 -42.12 -39.98
N THR A 560 -14.19 -41.54 -39.18
CA THR A 560 -14.52 -40.94 -37.88
C THR A 560 -13.90 -39.56 -37.72
N LYS A 561 -14.54 -38.74 -36.86
CA LYS A 561 -14.08 -37.39 -36.49
C LYS A 561 -12.66 -37.39 -35.92
N LYS A 562 -12.26 -38.46 -35.23
CA LYS A 562 -10.95 -38.61 -34.61
C LYS A 562 -9.85 -38.84 -35.67
N ASP A 563 -10.09 -39.74 -36.62
CA ASP A 563 -9.11 -40.06 -37.67
C ASP A 563 -8.82 -38.86 -38.59
N THR A 564 -9.83 -38.01 -38.80
CA THR A 564 -9.68 -36.76 -39.57
C THR A 564 -8.79 -35.77 -38.81
N MET A 565 -8.96 -35.65 -37.49
CA MET A 565 -8.15 -34.75 -36.66
C MET A 565 -6.70 -35.24 -36.50
N ASP A 566 -6.50 -36.56 -36.38
CA ASP A 566 -5.17 -37.16 -36.29
C ASP A 566 -4.40 -37.06 -37.63
N PHE A 567 -5.09 -37.18 -38.77
CA PHE A 567 -4.50 -36.96 -40.10
C PHE A 567 -4.09 -35.50 -40.35
N VAL A 568 -4.96 -34.54 -39.97
CA VAL A 568 -4.68 -33.10 -40.02
C VAL A 568 -3.48 -32.75 -39.15
N ALA A 569 -3.38 -33.32 -37.94
CA ALA A 569 -2.26 -33.10 -37.03
C ALA A 569 -0.92 -33.68 -37.55
N ALA A 570 -0.96 -34.73 -38.37
CA ALA A 570 0.24 -35.39 -38.90
C ALA A 570 0.79 -34.78 -40.20
N HIS A 571 -0.03 -34.08 -40.98
CA HIS A 571 0.35 -33.51 -42.29
C HIS A 571 0.34 -31.98 -42.34
N MET A 572 -0.21 -31.30 -41.34
CA MET A 572 -0.03 -29.87 -41.13
C MET A 572 0.89 -29.67 -39.94
N SER A 573 2.15 -29.28 -40.17
CA SER A 573 2.94 -28.68 -39.09
C SER A 573 2.27 -27.36 -38.70
N TYR A 574 1.68 -27.31 -37.52
CA TYR A 574 0.96 -26.15 -37.00
C TYR A 574 1.97 -25.26 -36.27
N GLU A 575 2.55 -24.29 -36.97
CA GLU A 575 3.24 -23.18 -36.31
C GLU A 575 2.35 -21.94 -36.37
N SER A 576 2.10 -21.37 -35.19
CA SER A 576 1.32 -20.15 -35.03
C SER A 576 2.05 -18.96 -35.64
N LYS A 577 1.32 -18.08 -36.35
CA LYS A 577 1.85 -16.75 -36.71
C LYS A 577 2.12 -15.97 -35.43
N THR A 578 3.37 -15.73 -35.08
CA THR A 578 3.72 -14.69 -34.10
C THR A 578 3.81 -13.34 -34.81
N ARG A 579 3.03 -12.36 -34.35
CA ARG A 579 3.12 -10.96 -34.81
C ARG A 579 4.13 -10.24 -33.92
N GLU A 580 5.26 -9.82 -34.46
CA GLU A 580 6.16 -8.90 -33.76
C GLU A 580 5.90 -7.47 -34.24
N PHE A 581 5.67 -6.57 -33.28
CA PHE A 581 5.37 -5.16 -33.51
C PHE A 581 6.65 -4.34 -33.25
N GLN A 582 7.14 -3.56 -34.22
CA GLN A 582 8.21 -2.55 -34.01
C GLN A 582 7.63 -1.14 -33.87
N ALA A 583 7.78 -0.52 -32.70
CA ALA A 583 7.23 0.80 -32.40
C ALA A 583 7.88 1.91 -33.25
N LYS A 584 7.09 2.70 -33.98
CA LYS A 584 7.57 3.86 -34.76
C LYS A 584 8.15 4.97 -33.89
N ASN A 585 7.63 5.14 -32.67
CA ASN A 585 8.04 6.23 -31.76
C ASN A 585 8.86 5.74 -30.55
N GLY A 586 9.32 4.48 -30.54
CA GLY A 586 10.12 3.96 -29.43
C GLY A 586 9.38 3.82 -28.10
N VAL A 587 8.04 3.77 -28.10
CA VAL A 587 7.17 3.48 -26.95
C VAL A 587 6.23 2.32 -27.25
N ILE A 588 5.92 1.51 -26.24
CA ILE A 588 5.03 0.35 -26.39
C ILE A 588 3.59 0.73 -26.06
N CYS A 589 3.40 1.62 -25.09
CA CYS A 589 2.13 2.28 -24.80
C CYS A 589 2.38 3.75 -24.43
N LYS A 590 1.31 4.52 -24.16
CA LYS A 590 1.35 5.99 -23.94
C LYS A 590 2.23 6.49 -22.80
N TYR A 591 2.78 5.59 -22.00
CA TYR A 591 3.59 5.94 -20.85
C TYR A 591 4.74 4.97 -20.62
N ILE A 592 4.89 3.90 -21.41
CA ILE A 592 6.01 2.95 -21.29
C ILE A 592 6.86 2.97 -22.54
N SER A 593 8.12 3.34 -22.36
CA SER A 593 9.10 3.35 -23.44
C SER A 593 9.60 1.95 -23.80
N GLN A 594 10.01 1.75 -25.06
CA GLN A 594 10.66 0.54 -25.52
C GLN A 594 11.91 0.22 -24.68
N ARG A 595 12.67 1.26 -24.32
CA ARG A 595 13.83 1.15 -23.42
C ARG A 595 13.42 0.52 -22.10
N GLU A 596 12.37 1.03 -21.46
CA GLU A 596 11.89 0.49 -20.19
C GLU A 596 11.45 -0.96 -20.33
N THR A 597 10.77 -1.33 -21.41
CA THR A 597 10.39 -2.72 -21.66
C THR A 597 11.59 -3.62 -21.91
N GLU A 598 12.58 -3.17 -22.68
CA GLU A 598 13.81 -3.93 -22.90
C GLU A 598 14.58 -4.15 -21.58
N ALA A 599 14.66 -3.12 -20.73
CA ALA A 599 15.25 -3.24 -19.41
C ALA A 599 14.41 -4.15 -18.49
N ALA A 600 13.09 -4.13 -18.62
CA ALA A 600 12.15 -4.96 -17.85
C ALA A 600 12.33 -6.46 -18.12
N LYS A 601 12.75 -6.87 -19.33
CA LYS A 601 13.02 -8.29 -19.66
C LYS A 601 14.05 -8.95 -18.71
N SER A 602 14.95 -8.15 -18.13
CA SER A 602 15.96 -8.61 -17.18
C SER A 602 15.55 -8.41 -15.71
N ALA A 603 14.39 -7.79 -15.46
CA ALA A 603 13.90 -7.45 -14.13
C ALA A 603 12.75 -8.41 -13.74
N PRO A 604 12.98 -9.35 -12.79
CA PRO A 604 11.97 -10.35 -12.44
C PRO A 604 10.65 -9.77 -11.91
N PHE A 605 10.69 -8.56 -11.34
CA PHE A 605 9.53 -7.82 -10.83
C PHE A 605 8.73 -7.06 -11.91
N LEU A 606 9.12 -7.16 -13.19
CA LEU A 606 8.50 -6.47 -14.34
C LEU A 606 8.18 -7.40 -15.52
N ASN A 607 7.97 -8.69 -15.28
CA ASN A 607 7.50 -9.58 -16.35
C ASN A 607 5.98 -9.34 -16.56
N PHE A 608 5.57 -8.63 -17.61
CA PHE A 608 4.15 -8.31 -17.88
C PHE A 608 3.45 -9.33 -18.78
N ASP A 609 4.18 -10.29 -19.31
CA ASP A 609 3.64 -11.33 -20.19
C ASP A 609 2.88 -12.41 -19.42
N THR A 610 2.81 -12.31 -18.09
CA THR A 610 1.96 -13.19 -17.28
C THR A 610 1.08 -12.39 -16.31
N ASN A 611 -0.11 -12.90 -16.05
CA ASN A 611 -1.09 -12.35 -15.11
C ASN A 611 -0.64 -12.56 -13.66
N TYR A 612 0.49 -11.97 -13.25
CA TYR A 612 1.07 -12.12 -11.92
C TYR A 612 0.19 -11.49 -10.83
N LEU A 613 -0.49 -10.40 -11.17
CA LEU A 613 -1.34 -9.64 -10.25
C LEU A 613 -2.80 -9.91 -10.61
N LYS A 614 -3.30 -11.11 -10.29
CA LYS A 614 -4.70 -11.49 -10.54
C LYS A 614 -5.64 -10.48 -9.89
N GLY A 615 -6.24 -9.60 -10.69
CA GLY A 615 -7.40 -8.82 -10.33
C GLY A 615 -8.67 -9.57 -10.75
N GLU A 616 -9.71 -9.51 -9.94
CA GLU A 616 -11.05 -9.88 -10.43
C GLU A 616 -11.49 -8.80 -11.43
N MET A 617 -11.64 -9.17 -12.71
CA MET A 617 -12.36 -8.33 -13.67
C MET A 617 -13.81 -8.26 -13.22
N SER A 618 -14.22 -7.11 -12.70
CA SER A 618 -15.59 -6.86 -12.27
C SER A 618 -16.26 -5.92 -13.27
N SER A 619 -17.44 -6.31 -13.77
CA SER A 619 -18.32 -5.42 -14.52
C SER A 619 -18.94 -4.41 -13.55
N TYR A 620 -18.70 -3.11 -13.75
CA TYR A 620 -19.27 -2.05 -12.92
C TYR A 620 -20.40 -1.31 -13.64
N TYR A 621 -21.48 -1.05 -12.91
CA TYR A 621 -22.65 -0.30 -13.37
C TYR A 621 -22.55 1.15 -12.89
N TYR A 622 -22.75 2.11 -13.81
CA TYR A 622 -22.84 3.53 -13.47
C TYR A 622 -24.29 4.00 -13.39
N TYR A 623 -24.59 4.81 -12.37
CA TYR A 623 -25.87 5.50 -12.22
C TYR A 623 -25.75 6.91 -12.76
N TYR A 624 -26.41 7.17 -13.90
CA TYR A 624 -26.64 8.52 -14.40
C TYR A 624 -28.06 8.95 -14.02
N GLY A 625 -28.18 10.18 -13.53
CA GLY A 625 -29.47 10.83 -13.34
C GLY A 625 -29.28 12.33 -13.33
N THR A 626 -29.66 12.97 -14.44
CA THR A 626 -30.19 14.33 -14.37
C THR A 626 -31.49 14.25 -13.59
N THR A 627 -31.79 15.29 -12.81
CA THR A 627 -33.09 15.48 -12.17
C THR A 627 -34.23 15.13 -13.14
N GLU A 628 -35.13 14.24 -12.72
CA GLU A 628 -36.27 13.65 -13.44
C GLU A 628 -35.96 12.44 -14.35
N ASP A 629 -36.41 11.27 -13.86
CA ASP A 629 -36.73 10.03 -14.58
C ASP A 629 -35.85 9.62 -15.78
N HIS A 630 -34.89 8.71 -15.54
CA HIS A 630 -34.79 7.40 -16.20
C HIS A 630 -33.55 6.63 -15.72
N ILE A 631 -33.77 5.69 -14.79
CA ILE A 631 -32.86 4.55 -14.57
C ILE A 631 -33.11 3.59 -15.73
N THR A 632 -32.39 3.71 -16.83
CA THR A 632 -32.44 2.74 -17.92
C THR A 632 -31.10 2.03 -18.02
N SER A 633 -31.18 0.72 -17.76
CA SER A 633 -30.19 -0.34 -17.96
C SER A 633 -28.95 0.02 -18.78
N VAL A 634 -27.77 -0.21 -18.18
CA VAL A 634 -26.52 -0.41 -18.94
C VAL A 634 -26.69 -1.70 -19.75
N GLU A 635 -26.63 -1.61 -21.08
CA GLU A 635 -26.53 -2.81 -21.91
C GLU A 635 -25.22 -3.53 -21.57
N ASN A 636 -25.35 -4.76 -21.09
CA ASN A 636 -24.22 -5.70 -21.09
C ASN A 636 -23.84 -5.87 -22.57
N ASP A 637 -22.77 -5.24 -23.04
CA ASP A 637 -22.10 -5.67 -24.27
C ASP A 637 -21.25 -6.89 -23.91
N PRO A 638 -21.64 -8.12 -24.27
CA PRO A 638 -20.86 -9.32 -24.01
C PRO A 638 -19.53 -9.35 -24.78
N HIS A 639 -19.29 -8.40 -25.70
CA HIS A 639 -18.09 -8.32 -26.53
C HIS A 639 -17.07 -7.24 -26.11
N ASN A 640 -17.35 -6.41 -25.10
CA ASN A 640 -16.41 -5.42 -24.55
C ASN A 640 -16.07 -5.68 -23.07
N LEU A 641 -15.53 -6.86 -22.79
CA LEU A 641 -14.69 -7.08 -21.60
C LEU A 641 -13.31 -6.44 -21.81
N ASP A 642 -13.26 -5.17 -22.24
CA ASP A 642 -12.04 -4.37 -22.11
C ASP A 642 -11.78 -4.27 -20.61
N ALA A 643 -10.74 -4.95 -20.13
CA ALA A 643 -10.41 -5.05 -18.71
C ALA A 643 -10.31 -3.65 -18.07
N PHE A 644 -11.32 -3.27 -17.27
CA PHE A 644 -11.26 -2.03 -16.50
C PHE A 644 -10.35 -2.25 -15.30
N ALA A 645 -9.14 -1.72 -15.38
CA ALA A 645 -8.18 -1.76 -14.29
C ALA A 645 -8.05 -0.38 -13.69
N MET A 646 -8.22 -0.30 -12.37
CA MET A 646 -8.11 0.97 -11.63
C MET A 646 -6.74 1.10 -10.98
N GLY A 647 -6.05 2.18 -11.34
CA GLY A 647 -4.89 2.66 -10.58
C GLY A 647 -5.31 3.49 -9.37
N ILE A 648 -4.32 3.90 -8.58
CA ILE A 648 -4.55 4.63 -7.33
C ILE A 648 -5.23 5.97 -7.55
N HIS A 649 -4.80 6.73 -8.56
CA HIS A 649 -5.41 8.03 -8.87
C HIS A 649 -6.87 7.88 -9.31
N ALA A 650 -7.14 6.87 -10.15
CA ALA A 650 -8.48 6.62 -10.68
C ALA A 650 -9.53 6.36 -9.58
N ARG A 651 -9.11 5.80 -8.44
CA ARG A 651 -9.99 5.60 -7.29
C ARG A 651 -10.51 6.90 -6.68
N GLY A 652 -9.73 7.98 -6.72
CA GLY A 652 -10.14 9.28 -6.19
C GLY A 652 -10.70 10.22 -7.26
N CYS A 653 -10.26 10.05 -8.50
CA CYS A 653 -10.48 11.02 -9.58
C CYS A 653 -11.21 10.42 -10.80
N GLY A 654 -11.86 9.28 -10.63
CA GLY A 654 -12.69 8.67 -11.66
C GLY A 654 -11.93 7.76 -12.62
N PHE A 655 -12.65 7.12 -13.54
CA PHE A 655 -12.16 5.95 -14.27
C PHE A 655 -11.77 6.32 -15.70
N LEU A 656 -10.63 5.77 -16.12
CA LEU A 656 -10.07 5.98 -17.44
C LEU A 656 -9.97 4.65 -18.19
N LYS A 657 -10.15 4.68 -19.52
CA LYS A 657 -9.82 3.54 -20.37
C LYS A 657 -8.30 3.44 -20.53
N LEU A 658 -7.80 2.21 -20.67
CA LEU A 658 -6.38 1.89 -20.85
C LEU A 658 -5.68 2.74 -21.94
N GLU A 659 -6.38 3.05 -23.03
CA GLU A 659 -5.80 3.69 -24.23
C GLU A 659 -6.40 5.05 -24.60
N ASP A 660 -7.04 5.75 -23.66
CA ASP A 660 -7.69 7.04 -23.97
C ASP A 660 -6.72 8.15 -24.38
N GLU A 661 -6.99 8.83 -25.49
CA GLU A 661 -6.26 10.04 -25.95
C GLU A 661 -6.84 11.33 -25.35
N GLU A 662 -8.08 11.32 -24.88
CA GLU A 662 -8.81 12.52 -24.46
C GLU A 662 -8.67 12.81 -22.95
N THR A 663 -8.05 11.93 -22.17
CA THR A 663 -7.84 12.13 -20.73
C THR A 663 -6.82 13.24 -20.43
N SER A 664 -7.13 14.10 -19.46
CA SER A 664 -6.17 15.08 -18.95
C SER A 664 -5.11 14.44 -18.03
N TYR A 665 -5.32 13.19 -17.59
CA TYR A 665 -4.38 12.42 -16.78
C TYR A 665 -3.52 11.47 -17.62
N ASN A 666 -2.79 12.03 -18.59
CA ASN A 666 -1.78 11.33 -19.38
C ASN A 666 -0.34 11.65 -18.91
N PHE A 667 0.61 10.77 -19.21
CA PHE A 667 1.97 10.83 -18.65
C PHE A 667 2.72 12.10 -19.04
N VAL A 668 2.72 12.47 -20.32
CA VAL A 668 3.39 13.67 -20.83
C VAL A 668 2.89 14.93 -20.12
N ASP A 669 1.57 15.08 -20.01
CA ASP A 669 0.96 16.24 -19.37
C ASP A 669 1.21 16.28 -17.87
N GLN A 670 1.14 15.14 -17.18
CA GLN A 670 1.43 15.10 -15.74
C GLN A 670 2.91 15.41 -15.45
N ILE A 671 3.85 14.91 -16.25
CA ILE A 671 5.28 15.27 -16.14
C ILE A 671 5.46 16.78 -16.33
N ASN A 672 4.90 17.35 -17.39
CA ASN A 672 4.99 18.78 -17.66
C ASN A 672 4.31 19.64 -16.58
N LYS A 673 3.15 19.20 -16.05
CA LYS A 673 2.45 19.82 -14.93
C LYS A 673 3.34 19.89 -13.69
N MET A 674 4.00 18.78 -13.33
CA MET A 674 4.91 18.75 -12.17
C MET A 674 6.12 19.65 -12.37
N ARG A 675 6.73 19.65 -13.55
CA ARG A 675 7.86 20.53 -13.88
C ARG A 675 7.48 22.01 -13.79
N LYS A 676 6.33 22.41 -14.35
CA LYS A 676 5.80 23.78 -14.20
C LYS A 676 5.59 24.14 -12.74
N LYS A 677 5.00 23.23 -11.96
CA LYS A 677 4.63 23.47 -10.56
C LYS A 677 5.84 23.56 -9.61
N TYR A 678 6.83 22.67 -9.77
CA TYR A 678 7.91 22.51 -8.79
C TYR A 678 9.30 22.89 -9.28
N GLU A 679 9.54 22.91 -10.59
CA GLU A 679 10.81 23.38 -11.19
C GLU A 679 10.71 24.81 -11.73
N GLY A 680 9.49 25.35 -11.88
CA GLY A 680 9.26 26.65 -12.51
C GLY A 680 9.52 26.64 -14.02
N ALA A 681 9.39 25.47 -14.66
CA ALA A 681 9.54 25.34 -16.10
C ALA A 681 8.53 26.23 -16.84
N THR A 682 8.99 26.98 -17.85
CA THR A 682 8.13 27.88 -18.64
C THR A 682 7.68 27.26 -19.96
N THR A 683 8.28 26.14 -20.36
CA THR A 683 8.00 25.43 -21.62
C THR A 683 7.79 23.95 -21.36
N ASP A 684 6.85 23.37 -22.08
CA ASP A 684 6.59 21.93 -22.07
C ASP A 684 7.69 21.18 -22.80
N MET A 685 8.06 20.01 -22.26
CA MET A 685 8.84 19.03 -23.02
C MET A 685 7.91 18.31 -23.99
N THR A 686 8.40 18.04 -25.18
CA THR A 686 7.71 17.18 -26.14
C THR A 686 7.72 15.73 -25.68
N GLU A 687 6.86 14.90 -26.27
CA GLU A 687 6.84 13.46 -26.04
C GLU A 687 8.23 12.82 -26.31
N GLU A 688 8.85 13.17 -27.45
CA GLU A 688 10.21 12.72 -27.80
C GLU A 688 11.26 13.11 -26.74
N GLU A 689 11.16 14.32 -26.20
CA GLU A 689 12.08 14.79 -25.16
C GLU A 689 11.89 14.04 -23.83
N ILE A 690 10.64 13.69 -23.48
CA ILE A 690 10.32 12.93 -22.26
C ILE A 690 10.87 11.51 -22.35
N TYR A 691 10.73 10.84 -23.49
CA TYR A 691 11.24 9.47 -23.66
C TYR A 691 12.73 9.40 -23.98
N ASN A 692 13.39 10.55 -24.22
CA ASN A 692 14.82 10.59 -24.45
C ASN A 692 15.61 10.19 -23.18
N PRO A 693 16.50 9.18 -23.25
CA PRO A 693 17.32 8.75 -22.11
C PRO A 693 18.14 9.87 -21.46
N ALA A 694 18.53 10.90 -22.22
CA ALA A 694 19.26 12.06 -21.71
C ALA A 694 18.44 12.91 -20.73
N ASN A 695 17.11 12.83 -20.78
CA ASN A 695 16.21 13.53 -19.88
C ASN A 695 15.62 12.64 -18.77
N LEU A 696 16.02 11.36 -18.68
CA LEU A 696 15.43 10.41 -17.72
C LEU A 696 15.41 10.98 -16.31
N ARG A 697 16.51 11.59 -15.83
CA ARG A 697 16.56 12.13 -14.47
C ARG A 697 15.50 13.20 -14.23
N LYS A 698 15.27 14.10 -15.18
CA LYS A 698 14.21 15.13 -15.08
C LYS A 698 12.83 14.51 -15.04
N VAL A 699 12.60 13.47 -15.85
CA VAL A 699 11.33 12.73 -15.84
C VAL A 699 11.13 12.00 -14.52
N GLN A 700 12.18 11.39 -13.95
CA GLN A 700 12.07 10.73 -12.65
C GLN A 700 11.82 11.72 -11.51
N GLU A 701 12.41 12.92 -11.56
CA GLU A 701 12.17 14.00 -10.60
C GLU A 701 10.71 14.51 -10.67
N ALA A 702 10.20 14.74 -11.87
CA ALA A 702 8.80 15.10 -12.08
C ALA A 702 7.83 13.96 -11.68
N MET A 703 8.18 12.71 -11.96
CA MET A 703 7.41 11.54 -11.53
C MET A 703 7.41 11.40 -10.00
N ALA A 704 8.53 11.68 -9.33
CA ALA A 704 8.60 11.70 -7.87
C ALA A 704 7.73 12.81 -7.26
N ASP A 705 7.66 13.98 -7.91
CA ASP A 705 6.74 15.05 -7.54
C ASP A 705 5.26 14.60 -7.63
N LEU A 706 4.92 13.88 -8.70
CA LEU A 706 3.58 13.31 -8.88
C LEU A 706 3.25 12.23 -7.84
N LEU A 707 4.18 11.31 -7.59
CA LEU A 707 4.01 10.25 -6.58
C LEU A 707 3.84 10.83 -5.17
N LEU A 708 4.58 11.88 -4.83
CA LEU A 708 4.45 12.55 -3.53
C LEU A 708 3.07 13.24 -3.38
N GLU A 709 2.51 13.78 -4.46
CA GLU A 709 1.13 14.29 -4.47
C GLU A 709 0.11 13.18 -4.28
N GLU A 710 0.27 12.05 -4.98
CA GLU A 710 -0.63 10.90 -4.83
C GLU A 710 -0.56 10.24 -3.45
N LEU A 711 0.64 10.10 -2.87
CA LEU A 711 0.80 9.74 -1.46
C LEU A 711 0.02 10.72 -0.57
N GLY A 712 0.13 12.03 -0.85
CA GLY A 712 -0.58 13.05 -0.08
C GLY A 712 -2.11 12.95 -0.17
N LEU A 713 -2.67 12.51 -1.29
CA LEU A 713 -4.11 12.33 -1.48
C LEU A 713 -4.59 10.99 -0.89
N GLU A 714 -3.86 9.92 -1.16
CA GLU A 714 -4.22 8.55 -0.82
C GLU A 714 -4.00 8.22 0.67
N THR A 715 -2.85 8.61 1.22
CA THR A 715 -2.39 8.18 2.56
C THR A 715 -2.50 9.28 3.61
N ALA A 716 -3.17 10.40 3.31
CA ALA A 716 -3.37 11.51 4.26
C ALA A 716 -3.82 11.01 5.64
N PHE A 717 -3.22 11.54 6.71
CA PHE A 717 -3.59 11.25 8.10
C PHE A 717 -3.34 9.80 8.54
N GLU A 718 -2.56 9.00 7.79
CA GLU A 718 -2.26 7.61 8.15
C GLU A 718 -1.01 7.44 9.04
N GLY A 719 -0.14 8.45 9.11
CA GLY A 719 1.10 8.42 9.91
C GLY A 719 2.39 8.30 9.09
N ASN A 720 2.30 8.17 7.77
CA ASN A 720 3.46 7.98 6.90
C ASN A 720 4.00 9.29 6.31
N ARG A 721 3.27 10.40 6.42
CA ARG A 721 3.53 11.56 5.58
C ARG A 721 4.94 12.14 5.72
N PHE A 722 5.44 12.26 6.94
CA PHE A 722 6.80 12.76 7.14
C PHE A 722 7.86 11.79 6.63
N TYR A 723 7.62 10.48 6.73
CA TYR A 723 8.49 9.47 6.13
C TYR A 723 8.54 9.61 4.60
N ASP A 724 7.38 9.75 3.95
CA ASP A 724 7.30 9.97 2.50
C ASP A 724 8.08 11.24 2.08
N LEU A 725 7.98 12.33 2.86
CA LEU A 725 8.75 13.55 2.62
C LEU A 725 10.26 13.36 2.81
N LEU A 726 10.70 12.59 3.82
CA LEU A 726 12.12 12.26 4.01
C LEU A 726 12.67 11.48 2.81
N CYS A 727 11.94 10.46 2.40
CA CYS A 727 12.25 9.59 1.27
C CYS A 727 12.37 10.40 -0.03
N TYR A 728 11.36 11.21 -0.32
CA TYR A 728 11.34 12.13 -1.44
C TYR A 728 12.52 13.12 -1.40
N SER A 729 12.80 13.73 -0.24
CA SER A 729 13.93 14.67 -0.12
C SER A 729 15.26 14.02 -0.48
N ARG A 730 15.46 12.77 -0.06
CA ARG A 730 16.70 12.04 -0.32
C ARG A 730 16.83 11.72 -1.80
N PHE A 731 15.75 11.25 -2.44
CA PHE A 731 15.71 11.02 -3.89
C PHE A 731 16.06 12.27 -4.70
N MET A 732 15.54 13.43 -4.29
CA MET A 732 15.73 14.71 -4.97
C MET A 732 17.06 15.40 -4.64
N GLY A 733 17.85 14.87 -3.70
CA GLY A 733 19.11 15.48 -3.26
C GLY A 733 18.93 16.86 -2.63
N ALA A 734 19.84 17.80 -2.94
CA ALA A 734 19.82 19.15 -2.37
C ALA A 734 18.50 19.90 -2.65
N ASN A 735 17.93 19.74 -3.85
CA ASN A 735 16.64 20.34 -4.22
C ASN A 735 15.49 19.79 -3.36
N GLY A 736 15.61 18.55 -2.90
CA GLY A 736 14.62 17.90 -2.05
C GLY A 736 14.44 18.60 -0.70
N VAL A 737 15.53 19.04 -0.09
CA VAL A 737 15.51 19.72 1.22
C VAL A 737 14.69 20.99 1.16
N GLU A 738 14.94 21.82 0.15
CA GLU A 738 14.19 23.07 -0.06
C GLU A 738 12.72 22.82 -0.39
N LYS A 739 12.43 21.84 -1.25
CA LYS A 739 11.05 21.48 -1.61
C LYS A 739 10.25 21.00 -0.40
N VAL A 740 10.80 20.13 0.43
CA VAL A 740 10.14 19.62 1.66
C VAL A 740 9.97 20.73 2.70
N ALA A 741 11.02 21.51 2.96
CA ALA A 741 10.94 22.65 3.87
C ALA A 741 9.83 23.63 3.46
N LYS A 742 9.74 23.92 2.15
CA LYS A 742 8.72 24.81 1.58
C LYS A 742 7.31 24.23 1.72
N ARG A 743 7.11 22.93 1.44
CA ARG A 743 5.81 22.26 1.60
C ARG A 743 5.31 22.35 3.05
N ILE A 744 6.13 21.97 4.02
CA ILE A 744 5.77 22.01 5.45
C ILE A 744 5.49 23.45 5.89
N ALA A 745 6.33 24.41 5.49
CA ALA A 745 6.14 25.81 5.84
C ALA A 745 4.93 26.49 5.16
N LEU A 746 4.34 25.86 4.13
CA LEU A 746 3.16 26.33 3.40
C LEU A 746 1.85 25.70 3.89
N ARG A 747 1.86 24.85 4.92
CA ARG A 747 0.66 24.12 5.37
C ARG A 747 -0.56 25.02 5.66
N ASN A 748 -0.36 26.20 6.24
CA ASN A 748 -1.43 27.18 6.48
C ASN A 748 -1.72 28.10 5.25
N GLY A 749 -1.34 27.69 4.04
CA GLY A 749 -1.55 28.45 2.81
C GLY A 749 -0.66 29.69 2.62
N LEU A 750 0.06 30.12 3.66
CA LEU A 750 1.02 31.21 3.65
C LEU A 750 2.40 30.70 4.09
N LEU A 751 3.45 31.13 3.40
CA LEU A 751 4.81 30.66 3.68
C LEU A 751 5.29 31.20 5.03
N ASN A 752 5.47 30.30 5.99
CA ASN A 752 6.12 30.62 7.26
C ASN A 752 7.64 30.70 7.07
N ASN A 753 8.15 31.89 6.74
CA ASN A 753 9.58 32.13 6.46
C ASN A 753 10.53 31.67 7.60
N PRO A 754 10.24 31.92 8.89
CA PRO A 754 11.05 31.38 9.98
C PRO A 754 11.13 29.85 9.98
N LEU A 755 9.99 29.17 9.83
CA LEU A 755 9.94 27.70 9.79
C LEU A 755 10.65 27.16 8.55
N TYR A 756 10.43 27.77 7.39
CA TYR A 756 11.12 27.43 6.14
C TYR A 756 12.64 27.51 6.31
N SER A 757 13.15 28.64 6.81
CA SER A 757 14.59 28.85 7.02
C SER A 757 15.17 27.84 8.01
N HIS A 758 14.42 27.49 9.06
CA HIS A 758 14.81 26.47 10.04
C HIS A 758 14.87 25.08 9.40
N LEU A 759 13.89 24.71 8.57
CA LEU A 759 13.81 23.41 7.91
C LEU A 759 14.75 23.27 6.71
N CYS A 760 15.30 24.35 6.16
CA CYS A 760 16.38 24.24 5.16
C CYS A 760 17.64 23.56 5.73
N ASN A 761 17.80 23.51 7.06
CA ASN A 761 18.80 22.66 7.70
C ASN A 761 18.18 21.31 8.07
N GLN A 762 18.56 20.27 7.33
CA GLN A 762 18.06 18.90 7.54
C GLN A 762 18.34 18.34 8.95
N GLN A 763 19.34 18.85 9.68
CA GLN A 763 19.57 18.42 11.07
C GLN A 763 18.40 18.75 11.99
N ASN A 764 17.67 19.83 11.70
CA ASN A 764 16.51 20.25 12.46
C ASN A 764 15.28 19.37 12.22
N TRP A 765 15.36 18.47 11.23
CA TRP A 765 14.27 17.55 10.95
C TRP A 765 14.17 16.48 12.02
N TYR A 766 15.28 16.08 12.62
CA TYR A 766 15.35 14.99 13.59
C TYR A 766 15.26 15.50 15.01
N PHE A 767 14.65 14.71 15.90
CA PHE A 767 14.68 15.02 17.32
C PHE A 767 16.06 14.74 17.91
N PRO A 768 16.54 15.58 18.85
CA PRO A 768 17.79 15.34 19.52
C PRO A 768 17.69 14.08 20.40
N LEU A 769 18.74 13.26 20.36
CA LEU A 769 18.98 12.28 21.41
C LEU A 769 19.74 12.95 22.53
N ASP A 770 19.19 12.92 23.74
CA ASP A 770 19.94 13.33 24.92
C ASP A 770 21.13 12.36 25.10
N LYS A 771 22.28 12.94 25.44
CA LYS A 771 23.56 12.22 25.59
C LYS A 771 23.60 11.33 26.82
#